data_AF-A0A7C2ZI79-F1
#
_entry.id   AF-A0A7C2ZI79-F1
#
_cell.length_a   1.000
_cell.length_b   1.000
_cell.length_c   1.000
_cell.angle_alpha   90.00
_cell.angle_beta   90.00
_cell.angle_gamma   90.00
#
_symmetry.space_group_name_H-M   'P 1'
#
loop_
_entity.id
_entity.type
_entity.pdbx_description
1 polymer ?
#
loop_
_entity_poly.entity_id
_entity_poly.type
_entity_poly.pdbx_seq_one_letter_code
_entity_poly.pdbx_strand_id
1 'polypeptide(L)'
;MPPNDNKFAALNSAVWSGGSFIYVPEGVQVEIPLQAYFRINAQNMGQFERTLIIVERGAYVHYVEGCLPAGEQISLGDRWANIESVKPGDWVVTETGRKAKVRAVMVRPYRGDLVEIVPISPHNTFRLTPEHPVLTVRREAVRVARAPRNGWQPEASTPKLLQAKPIYVPAGELRAGDFLVFPKIHPEGFNPAFTEAQLRLLGYYLAEGSAYLHKKLNQPVVALSFGERETENIERARALIEEVTGKRALVTHVRAKHSVTVSVYSRELMEFCLRHAGKGAATKALSPEIMALPADQLRPLLEAYVAGDGNLSVKGASEMRRVATASPTLARQIQEILARMGLYASIEIRKGGEDTIAGRRIRRRDQYIVVWTENRRMGEVRDAGDYFLVPIKEIRRLPYDGFVFNLDVEEPNSYLVRGFAVHNCTAPIYSTDSLHAAVVEIIVKKGARCRYTTIQNWSNNVYNLVTKRAVAYQDATMEWVDCNIGSKLTMKYPAVFMVEPGAKGEILSIAFAGKGQHQDAGAKVIHAAPYTTSLITSKSISKGGGRTTYRGLLKVEKGCHDVKSNVRCDALLLDDISRSDTYPYIEVEEERVTIGHEATVSKVGEEQLFYLMSRGLSEAEATAMIVNGFIEPIVKELPMEYAVEMNRLIQLEMEGSVG
;
A
#
# COMPACT_ATOMS: atom_id res chain seq x y z
N MET A 1 33.67 2.91 9.65
CA MET A 1 33.97 3.46 8.32
C MET A 1 34.41 4.91 8.47
N PRO A 2 35.71 5.17 8.33
CA PRO A 2 36.28 6.52 8.43
C PRO A 2 35.86 7.46 7.28
N PRO A 3 35.87 8.80 7.48
CA PRO A 3 35.58 9.76 6.41
C PRO A 3 36.61 9.75 5.27
N ASN A 4 37.88 9.42 5.54
CA ASN A 4 38.96 9.37 4.55
C ASN A 4 38.97 8.08 3.71
N ASP A 5 37.99 7.21 3.87
CA ASP A 5 37.93 5.91 3.17
C ASP A 5 37.73 6.06 1.66
N ASN A 6 36.76 6.90 1.25
CA ASN A 6 36.49 7.23 -0.14
C ASN A 6 35.61 8.49 -0.23
N LYS A 7 35.50 9.10 -1.41
CA LYS A 7 34.75 10.36 -1.62
C LYS A 7 33.27 10.31 -1.22
N PHE A 8 32.61 9.15 -1.32
CA PHE A 8 31.20 8.99 -0.91
C PHE A 8 31.08 8.83 0.61
N ALA A 9 32.00 8.11 1.25
CA ALA A 9 32.08 8.03 2.72
C ALA A 9 32.44 9.39 3.33
N ALA A 10 33.31 10.18 2.67
CA ALA A 10 33.63 11.56 3.05
C ALA A 10 32.38 12.46 2.97
N LEU A 11 31.66 12.41 1.84
CA LEU A 11 30.42 13.15 1.63
C LEU A 11 29.35 12.77 2.68
N ASN A 12 29.03 11.48 2.81
CA ASN A 12 28.09 10.98 3.81
C ASN A 12 28.47 11.41 5.23
N SER A 13 29.76 11.36 5.60
CA SER A 13 30.22 11.80 6.92
C SER A 13 30.11 13.31 7.14
N ALA A 14 30.16 14.13 6.07
CA ALA A 14 30.08 15.58 6.16
C ALA A 14 28.63 16.11 6.24
N VAL A 15 27.65 15.37 5.69
CA VAL A 15 26.23 15.78 5.63
C VAL A 15 25.28 14.67 6.13
N TRP A 16 25.74 13.82 7.05
CA TRP A 16 25.01 12.70 7.64
C TRP A 16 23.65 13.15 8.20
N SER A 17 22.57 12.49 7.76
CA SER A 17 21.19 12.97 7.98
C SER A 17 20.25 11.96 8.67
N GLY A 18 20.68 10.75 8.99
CA GLY A 18 19.85 9.72 9.62
C GLY A 18 20.47 8.32 9.58
N GLY A 19 19.79 7.29 10.11
CA GLY A 19 20.38 5.95 10.12
C GLY A 19 19.73 4.94 11.05
N SER A 20 20.28 3.73 11.05
CA SER A 20 19.87 2.61 11.91
C SER A 20 21.07 2.08 12.68
N PHE A 21 20.92 1.84 13.99
CA PHE A 21 21.89 1.10 14.79
C PHE A 21 21.26 -0.19 15.32
N ILE A 22 21.90 -1.32 15.06
CA ILE A 22 21.41 -2.65 15.42
C ILE A 22 22.51 -3.38 16.16
N TYR A 23 22.18 -3.90 17.34
CA TYR A 23 23.05 -4.74 18.15
C TYR A 23 22.32 -6.05 18.45
N VAL A 24 22.89 -7.16 17.99
CA VAL A 24 22.35 -8.52 18.19
C VAL A 24 23.24 -9.21 19.23
N PRO A 25 22.75 -9.49 20.46
CA PRO A 25 23.56 -10.07 21.54
C PRO A 25 24.05 -11.49 21.26
N GLU A 26 25.05 -11.93 22.02
CA GLU A 26 25.68 -13.26 21.89
C GLU A 26 24.66 -14.41 21.94
N GLY A 27 24.80 -15.35 21.00
CA GLY A 27 23.94 -16.54 20.88
C GLY A 27 22.51 -16.28 20.38
N VAL A 28 22.09 -15.02 20.19
CA VAL A 28 20.71 -14.70 19.77
C VAL A 28 20.47 -15.06 18.31
N GLN A 29 19.54 -15.97 18.06
CA GLN A 29 19.05 -16.30 16.72
C GLN A 29 17.83 -15.43 16.42
N VAL A 30 17.98 -14.44 15.54
CA VAL A 30 16.86 -13.60 15.09
C VAL A 30 16.15 -14.31 13.93
N GLU A 31 15.15 -15.13 14.28
CA GLU A 31 14.38 -15.96 13.32
C GLU A 31 13.55 -15.14 12.30
N ILE A 32 13.25 -13.86 12.61
CA ILE A 32 12.41 -12.98 11.79
C ILE A 32 13.27 -11.78 11.33
N PRO A 33 13.36 -11.47 10.03
CA PRO A 33 14.21 -10.38 9.55
C PRO A 33 13.83 -9.02 10.17
N LEU A 34 14.79 -8.31 10.75
CA LEU A 34 14.63 -6.94 11.28
C LEU A 34 14.44 -5.93 10.14
N GLN A 35 13.72 -4.81 10.31
CA GLN A 35 13.39 -3.96 9.15
C GLN A 35 13.46 -2.43 9.36
N ALA A 36 13.82 -1.66 8.32
CA ALA A 36 13.94 -0.18 8.33
C ALA A 36 13.29 0.51 7.09
N TYR A 37 13.76 1.70 6.69
CA TYR A 37 13.47 2.38 5.41
C TYR A 37 14.30 3.67 5.21
N PHE A 38 14.66 3.97 3.97
CA PHE A 38 15.25 5.27 3.56
C PHE A 38 14.46 5.92 2.40
N ARG A 39 14.24 7.24 2.48
CA ARG A 39 13.40 8.02 1.54
C ARG A 39 13.88 9.46 1.33
N ILE A 40 13.98 9.89 0.07
CA ILE A 40 14.22 11.28 -0.33
C ILE A 40 12.88 12.02 -0.36
N ASN A 41 12.67 12.96 0.56
CA ASN A 41 11.38 13.60 0.79
C ASN A 41 11.25 15.05 0.26
N ALA A 42 12.24 15.55 -0.51
CA ALA A 42 12.17 16.88 -1.12
C ALA A 42 12.95 16.97 -2.45
N GLN A 43 12.56 17.91 -3.31
CA GLN A 43 13.30 18.26 -4.52
C GLN A 43 14.70 18.78 -4.16
N ASN A 44 15.71 18.41 -4.96
CA ASN A 44 17.12 18.77 -4.76
C ASN A 44 17.71 18.38 -3.39
N MET A 45 17.08 17.46 -2.65
CA MET A 45 17.63 16.94 -1.40
C MET A 45 18.57 15.75 -1.68
N GLY A 46 19.71 15.75 -0.99
CA GLY A 46 20.53 14.56 -0.84
C GLY A 46 20.11 13.77 0.41
N GLN A 47 20.10 12.44 0.32
CA GLN A 47 19.95 11.56 1.48
C GLN A 47 21.27 10.88 1.81
N PHE A 48 21.63 10.94 3.09
CA PHE A 48 22.92 10.52 3.62
C PHE A 48 22.71 9.71 4.89
N GLU A 49 22.11 8.52 4.77
CA GLU A 49 21.91 7.65 5.91
C GLU A 49 23.18 6.87 6.29
N ARG A 50 23.21 6.39 7.54
CA ARG A 50 24.25 5.50 8.03
C ARG A 50 23.66 4.35 8.83
N THR A 51 23.82 3.13 8.34
CA THR A 51 23.40 1.91 9.05
C THR A 51 24.62 1.22 9.66
N LEU A 52 24.57 0.92 10.95
CA LEU A 52 25.58 0.13 11.67
C LEU A 52 24.92 -1.10 12.31
N ILE A 53 25.36 -2.29 11.93
CA ILE A 53 24.89 -3.58 12.46
C ILE A 53 26.06 -4.28 13.17
N ILE A 54 25.85 -4.68 14.42
CA ILE A 54 26.80 -5.48 15.20
C ILE A 54 26.11 -6.79 15.55
N VAL A 55 26.70 -7.91 15.11
CA VAL A 55 26.21 -9.26 15.39
C VAL A 55 27.25 -9.95 16.28
N GLU A 56 26.91 -10.17 17.55
CA GLU A 56 27.82 -10.79 18.51
C GLU A 56 28.01 -12.29 18.29
N ARG A 57 28.93 -12.90 19.05
CA ARG A 57 29.36 -14.28 18.86
C ARG A 57 28.17 -15.25 18.76
N GLY A 58 28.21 -16.15 17.77
CA GLY A 58 27.17 -17.17 17.57
C GLY A 58 25.75 -16.67 17.31
N ALA A 59 25.54 -15.36 17.10
CA ALA A 59 24.22 -14.80 16.77
C ALA A 59 23.93 -14.81 15.27
N TYR A 60 22.65 -14.65 14.93
CA TYR A 60 22.14 -14.58 13.56
C TYR A 60 21.18 -13.42 13.38
N VAL A 61 21.25 -12.74 12.23
CA VAL A 61 20.24 -11.75 11.81
C VAL A 61 20.11 -11.64 10.29
N HIS A 62 18.88 -11.38 9.85
CA HIS A 62 18.50 -10.96 8.50
C HIS A 62 17.82 -9.58 8.56
N TYR A 63 17.91 -8.75 7.51
CA TYR A 63 17.42 -7.36 7.52
C TYR A 63 16.73 -6.91 6.21
N VAL A 64 15.54 -6.27 6.29
CA VAL A 64 14.66 -5.80 5.17
C VAL A 64 13.90 -4.47 5.53
N GLU A 65 12.71 -4.10 4.99
CA GLU A 65 12.05 -2.75 5.15
C GLU A 65 10.45 -2.76 5.08
N GLY A 66 9.69 -1.78 5.68
CA GLY A 66 8.22 -1.63 6.14
C GLY A 66 6.89 -1.70 5.25
N CYS A 67 5.59 -1.63 5.75
CA CYS A 67 4.24 -1.52 5.00
C CYS A 67 2.88 -1.95 5.75
N LEU A 68 1.61 -1.75 5.19
CA LEU A 68 0.18 -2.03 5.68
C LEU A 68 -0.57 -3.37 5.27
N PRO A 69 -1.34 -4.10 6.10
CA PRO A 69 -1.88 -5.45 5.77
C PRO A 69 -2.88 -5.60 4.60
N ALA A 70 -2.92 -6.81 4.02
CA ALA A 70 -3.87 -7.23 2.98
C ALA A 70 -5.35 -7.00 3.36
N GLY A 71 -6.17 -6.64 2.36
CA GLY A 71 -7.62 -6.48 2.50
C GLY A 71 -8.07 -5.17 3.17
N GLU A 72 -7.13 -4.29 3.55
CA GLU A 72 -7.47 -2.93 3.94
C GLU A 72 -7.97 -2.11 2.75
N GLN A 73 -8.94 -1.23 2.98
CA GLN A 73 -9.69 -0.59 1.90
C GLN A 73 -9.29 0.87 1.70
N ILE A 74 -8.88 1.17 0.47
CA ILE A 74 -8.41 2.48 0.00
C ILE A 74 -9.51 3.18 -0.78
N SER A 75 -9.68 4.49 -0.57
CA SER A 75 -10.62 5.30 -1.35
C SER A 75 -10.03 5.66 -2.71
N LEU A 76 -10.72 5.29 -3.79
CA LEU A 76 -10.49 5.80 -5.15
C LEU A 76 -11.39 7.01 -5.47
N GLY A 77 -12.25 7.41 -4.52
CA GLY A 77 -13.17 8.55 -4.58
C GLY A 77 -14.50 8.30 -5.31
N ASP A 78 -14.55 7.36 -6.26
CA ASP A 78 -15.80 6.81 -6.80
C ASP A 78 -16.21 5.49 -6.10
N ARG A 79 -15.20 4.72 -5.70
CA ARG A 79 -15.33 3.40 -5.07
C ARG A 79 -14.20 3.15 -4.07
N TRP A 80 -14.31 2.04 -3.36
CA TRP A 80 -13.28 1.53 -2.46
C TRP A 80 -12.67 0.26 -3.05
N ALA A 81 -11.35 0.23 -3.15
CA ALA A 81 -10.58 -0.95 -3.57
C ALA A 81 -9.83 -1.53 -2.36
N ASN A 82 -9.48 -2.81 -2.40
CA ASN A 82 -8.53 -3.33 -1.42
C ASN A 82 -7.11 -2.89 -1.82
N ILE A 83 -6.23 -2.67 -0.85
CA ILE A 83 -4.88 -2.14 -1.10
C ILE A 83 -4.06 -3.02 -2.06
N GLU A 84 -4.22 -4.35 -2.00
CA GLU A 84 -3.57 -5.30 -2.91
C GLU A 84 -4.06 -5.23 -4.37
N SER A 85 -5.16 -4.51 -4.62
CA SER A 85 -5.78 -4.37 -5.96
C SER A 85 -5.55 -3.02 -6.62
N VAL A 86 -4.99 -2.04 -5.88
CA VAL A 86 -4.60 -0.73 -6.41
C VAL A 86 -3.36 -0.89 -7.29
N LYS A 87 -3.26 -0.10 -8.36
CA LYS A 87 -2.16 -0.15 -9.33
C LYS A 87 -1.52 1.23 -9.54
N PRO A 88 -0.25 1.29 -9.98
CA PRO A 88 0.32 2.51 -10.55
C PRO A 88 -0.59 3.03 -11.68
N GLY A 89 -0.89 4.33 -11.63
CA GLY A 89 -1.81 4.99 -12.55
C GLY A 89 -3.26 5.13 -12.06
N ASP A 90 -3.67 4.38 -11.04
CA ASP A 90 -4.98 4.58 -10.38
C ASP A 90 -5.02 5.92 -9.65
N TRP A 91 -6.24 6.41 -9.36
CA TRP A 91 -6.45 7.61 -8.54
C TRP A 91 -6.91 7.23 -7.15
N VAL A 92 -6.31 7.82 -6.12
CA VAL A 92 -6.71 7.68 -4.71
C VAL A 92 -7.05 9.04 -4.12
N VAL A 93 -7.89 9.06 -3.08
CA VAL A 93 -8.22 10.31 -2.35
C VAL A 93 -7.19 10.54 -1.24
N THR A 94 -6.76 11.79 -1.07
CA THR A 94 -5.73 12.22 -0.09
C THR A 94 -6.36 12.88 1.15
N GLU A 95 -5.54 13.32 2.12
CA GLU A 95 -5.99 14.08 3.30
C GLU A 95 -6.68 15.41 2.96
N THR A 96 -6.46 15.92 1.75
CA THR A 96 -7.13 17.14 1.23
C THR A 96 -8.55 16.88 0.70
N GLY A 97 -9.00 15.61 0.68
CA GLY A 97 -10.28 15.23 0.10
C GLY A 97 -10.33 15.25 -1.43
N ARG A 98 -9.21 15.56 -2.12
CA ARG A 98 -9.07 15.53 -3.57
C ARG A 98 -8.38 14.26 -4.06
N LYS A 99 -8.43 14.01 -5.38
CA LYS A 99 -7.75 12.86 -5.98
C LYS A 99 -6.30 13.18 -6.31
N ALA A 100 -5.41 12.21 -6.10
CA ALA A 100 -4.02 12.21 -6.53
C ALA A 100 -3.68 10.86 -7.17
N LYS A 101 -2.73 10.83 -8.10
CA LYS A 101 -2.40 9.62 -8.84
C LYS A 101 -1.43 8.73 -8.06
N VAL A 102 -1.67 7.43 -8.07
CA VAL A 102 -0.76 6.41 -7.55
C VAL A 102 0.42 6.29 -8.51
N ARG A 103 1.63 6.53 -7.99
CA ARG A 103 2.90 6.43 -8.72
C ARG A 103 3.48 5.03 -8.68
N ALA A 104 3.41 4.38 -7.51
CA ALA A 104 3.93 3.04 -7.28
C ALA A 104 3.11 2.31 -6.20
N VAL A 105 3.23 1.00 -6.17
CA VAL A 105 2.63 0.13 -5.15
C VAL A 105 3.73 -0.78 -4.62
N MET A 106 3.83 -0.91 -3.30
CA MET A 106 4.78 -1.80 -2.61
C MET A 106 4.05 -2.94 -1.93
N VAL A 107 4.73 -4.06 -1.78
CA VAL A 107 4.29 -5.22 -0.98
C VAL A 107 5.52 -5.83 -0.29
N ARG A 108 5.39 -6.28 0.96
CA ARG A 108 6.38 -7.07 1.70
C ARG A 108 5.68 -8.11 2.59
N PRO A 109 6.40 -9.09 3.16
CA PRO A 109 5.96 -9.80 4.35
C PRO A 109 6.11 -8.98 5.64
N TYR A 110 5.21 -9.19 6.60
CA TYR A 110 5.31 -8.69 7.97
C TYR A 110 4.86 -9.77 8.96
N ARG A 111 5.72 -10.03 9.95
CA ARG A 111 5.44 -10.93 11.07
C ARG A 111 5.64 -10.16 12.37
N GLY A 112 4.55 -9.87 13.07
CA GLY A 112 4.55 -8.99 14.24
C GLY A 112 3.15 -8.45 14.57
N ASP A 113 3.08 -7.53 15.55
CA ASP A 113 1.82 -6.93 15.99
C ASP A 113 1.35 -5.83 15.03
N LEU A 114 0.25 -6.08 14.31
CA LEU A 114 -0.52 -5.00 13.71
C LEU A 114 -1.19 -4.16 14.81
N VAL A 115 -1.16 -2.85 14.63
CA VAL A 115 -2.01 -1.92 15.37
C VAL A 115 -3.37 -1.92 14.69
N GLU A 116 -4.43 -2.33 15.39
CA GLU A 116 -5.82 -2.13 14.96
C GLU A 116 -6.36 -0.86 15.62
N ILE A 117 -6.74 0.13 14.82
CA ILE A 117 -7.32 1.38 15.29
C ILE A 117 -8.83 1.29 15.13
N VAL A 118 -9.55 1.36 16.26
CA VAL A 118 -11.02 1.33 16.31
C VAL A 118 -11.53 2.75 16.62
N PRO A 119 -12.02 3.50 15.62
CA PRO A 119 -12.60 4.83 15.82
C PRO A 119 -14.03 4.75 16.35
N ILE A 120 -14.67 5.90 16.56
CA ILE A 120 -16.08 5.96 17.00
C ILE A 120 -17.04 5.13 16.12
N SER A 121 -16.75 5.02 14.82
CA SER A 121 -17.47 4.26 13.81
C SER A 121 -16.80 2.91 13.52
N PRO A 122 -17.34 1.77 14.02
CA PRO A 122 -16.63 0.49 13.96
C PRO A 122 -16.36 -0.04 12.54
N HIS A 123 -17.17 0.31 11.55
CA HIS A 123 -16.92 -0.06 10.15
C HIS A 123 -15.65 0.57 9.56
N ASN A 124 -15.22 1.71 10.10
CA ASN A 124 -14.02 2.41 9.66
C ASN A 124 -12.77 1.96 10.45
N THR A 125 -12.84 0.83 11.18
CA THR A 125 -11.68 0.17 11.78
C THR A 125 -10.69 -0.26 10.69
N PHE A 126 -9.41 0.06 10.88
CA PHE A 126 -8.31 -0.32 9.99
C PHE A 126 -7.12 -0.84 10.80
N ARG A 127 -6.28 -1.62 10.13
CA ARG A 127 -5.05 -2.19 10.69
C ARG A 127 -3.85 -1.71 9.91
N LEU A 128 -2.74 -1.53 10.61
CA LEU A 128 -1.48 -1.02 10.07
C LEU A 128 -0.33 -1.45 10.96
N THR A 129 0.89 -1.37 10.45
CA THR A 129 2.08 -1.67 11.24
C THR A 129 2.44 -0.50 12.16
N PRO A 130 3.13 -0.75 13.30
CA PRO A 130 3.35 0.27 14.33
C PRO A 130 4.08 1.52 13.84
N GLU A 131 4.93 1.41 12.82
CA GLU A 131 5.69 2.51 12.23
C GLU A 131 4.87 3.39 11.27
N HIS A 132 3.71 2.93 10.79
CA HIS A 132 3.02 3.59 9.69
C HIS A 132 2.33 4.90 10.15
N PRO A 133 2.54 6.06 9.47
CA PRO A 133 2.10 7.35 9.99
C PRO A 133 0.62 7.67 9.68
N VAL A 134 -0.12 8.09 10.71
CA VAL A 134 -1.55 8.46 10.63
C VAL A 134 -1.75 9.93 10.98
N LEU A 135 -2.52 10.66 10.17
CA LEU A 135 -2.77 12.08 10.40
C LEU A 135 -3.71 12.30 11.59
N THR A 136 -3.16 12.90 12.65
CA THR A 136 -3.75 12.86 14.00
C THR A 136 -3.57 14.19 14.74
N VAL A 137 -4.54 14.57 15.58
CA VAL A 137 -4.35 15.53 16.67
C VAL A 137 -4.33 14.78 18.00
N ARG A 138 -3.19 14.83 18.71
CA ARG A 138 -3.05 14.16 20.02
C ARG A 138 -3.89 14.85 21.09
N ARG A 139 -4.66 14.08 21.86
CA ARG A 139 -5.58 14.55 22.91
C ARG A 139 -4.88 15.38 23.97
N GLU A 140 -3.63 15.03 24.27
CA GLU A 140 -2.80 15.71 25.28
C GLU A 140 -2.57 17.19 24.95
N ALA A 141 -2.41 17.54 23.66
CA ALA A 141 -2.21 18.92 23.22
C ALA A 141 -3.46 19.81 23.38
N VAL A 142 -4.65 19.21 23.34
CA VAL A 142 -5.96 19.92 23.32
C VAL A 142 -6.71 19.83 24.64
N ARG A 143 -6.11 19.25 25.69
CA ARG A 143 -6.73 18.98 26.98
C ARG A 143 -7.19 20.25 27.71
N VAL A 144 -8.33 20.16 28.39
CA VAL A 144 -8.75 21.12 29.42
C VAL A 144 -7.99 20.83 30.72
N ALA A 145 -7.66 21.85 31.50
CA ALA A 145 -6.94 21.71 32.78
C ALA A 145 -7.79 21.13 33.94
N ARG A 146 -9.02 20.66 33.67
CA ARG A 146 -9.94 20.10 34.68
C ARG A 146 -9.62 18.63 34.96
N ALA A 147 -9.73 18.23 36.21
CA ALA A 147 -9.60 16.83 36.61
C ALA A 147 -10.70 15.95 35.95
N PRO A 148 -10.38 14.69 35.60
CA PRO A 148 -11.39 13.75 35.07
C PRO A 148 -12.48 13.49 36.10
N ARG A 149 -13.73 13.35 35.63
CA ARG A 149 -14.90 12.97 36.45
C ARG A 149 -15.30 11.54 36.13
N ASN A 150 -15.72 10.77 37.15
CA ASN A 150 -16.39 9.47 37.02
C ASN A 150 -15.73 8.47 36.04
N GLY A 151 -14.39 8.39 36.00
CA GLY A 151 -13.65 7.48 35.11
C GLY A 151 -13.60 7.89 33.63
N TRP A 152 -14.18 9.04 33.25
CA TRP A 152 -14.10 9.55 31.89
C TRP A 152 -12.73 10.17 31.63
N GLN A 153 -12.22 10.02 30.40
CA GLN A 153 -10.99 10.70 29.98
C GLN A 153 -11.13 12.23 30.13
N PRO A 154 -10.04 12.97 30.43
CA PRO A 154 -10.06 14.42 30.49
C PRO A 154 -10.67 15.04 29.23
N GLU A 155 -11.48 16.08 29.42
CA GLU A 155 -12.20 16.76 28.34
C GLU A 155 -11.23 17.46 27.38
N ALA A 156 -11.47 17.33 26.08
CA ALA A 156 -10.75 18.08 25.04
C ALA A 156 -11.45 19.42 24.79
N SER A 157 -10.69 20.50 24.76
CA SER A 157 -11.21 21.85 24.53
C SER A 157 -11.56 22.01 23.05
N THR A 158 -12.85 22.15 22.72
CA THR A 158 -13.30 22.35 21.33
C THR A 158 -12.54 23.47 20.61
N PRO A 159 -12.36 24.69 21.17
CA PRO A 159 -11.56 25.74 20.52
C PRO A 159 -10.12 25.32 20.23
N LYS A 160 -9.43 24.69 21.19
CA LYS A 160 -8.05 24.21 20.97
C LYS A 160 -7.98 23.12 19.91
N LEU A 161 -8.95 22.20 19.89
CA LEU A 161 -9.01 21.09 18.95
C LEU A 161 -9.25 21.56 17.51
N LEU A 162 -10.06 22.61 17.31
CA LEU A 162 -10.27 23.23 16.00
C LEU A 162 -9.10 24.11 15.55
N GLN A 163 -8.26 24.59 16.48
CA GLN A 163 -7.05 25.38 16.19
C GLN A 163 -5.79 24.50 16.04
N ALA A 164 -5.83 23.24 16.47
CA ALA A 164 -4.69 22.34 16.43
C ALA A 164 -4.46 21.83 15.00
N LYS A 165 -3.26 22.06 14.47
CA LYS A 165 -2.85 21.49 13.19
C LYS A 165 -2.61 19.97 13.36
N PRO A 166 -3.25 19.09 12.56
CA PRO A 166 -2.94 17.67 12.57
C PRO A 166 -1.49 17.40 12.16
N ILE A 167 -0.91 16.34 12.72
CA ILE A 167 0.45 15.86 12.42
C ILE A 167 0.42 14.35 12.16
N TYR A 168 1.35 13.86 11.34
CA TYR A 168 1.51 12.42 11.14
C TYR A 168 2.20 11.81 12.37
N VAL A 169 1.54 10.82 13.00
CA VAL A 169 2.02 10.11 14.19
C VAL A 169 2.11 8.61 13.87
N PRO A 170 3.20 7.89 14.21
CA PRO A 170 3.28 6.45 14.03
C PRO A 170 2.16 5.72 14.78
N ALA A 171 1.52 4.75 14.14
CA ALA A 171 0.36 4.06 14.70
C ALA A 171 0.62 3.43 16.08
N GLY A 172 1.84 2.95 16.34
CA GLY A 172 2.26 2.36 17.61
C GLY A 172 2.37 3.35 18.78
N GLU A 173 2.38 4.66 18.51
CA GLU A 173 2.40 5.73 19.52
C GLU A 173 1.02 6.32 19.83
N LEU A 174 0.01 6.03 19.00
CA LEU A 174 -1.35 6.52 19.16
C LEU A 174 -2.00 6.01 20.43
N ARG A 175 -2.93 6.79 20.98
CA ARG A 175 -3.66 6.47 22.22
C ARG A 175 -5.16 6.56 22.01
N ALA A 176 -5.91 5.69 22.69
CA ALA A 176 -7.37 5.80 22.74
C ALA A 176 -7.76 7.20 23.26
N GLY A 177 -8.60 7.91 22.50
CA GLY A 177 -9.00 9.29 22.77
C GLY A 177 -8.25 10.36 21.97
N ASP A 178 -7.18 10.03 21.24
CA ASP A 178 -6.61 10.88 20.18
C ASP A 178 -7.59 11.04 19.00
N PHE A 179 -7.41 12.06 18.17
CA PHE A 179 -8.34 12.41 17.09
C PHE A 179 -7.73 12.17 15.71
N LEU A 180 -8.28 11.22 14.97
CA LEU A 180 -7.95 10.95 13.55
C LEU A 180 -8.58 12.00 12.64
N VAL A 181 -7.93 12.30 11.52
CA VAL A 181 -8.48 13.15 10.44
C VAL A 181 -9.27 12.30 9.44
N PHE A 182 -10.57 12.61 9.30
CA PHE A 182 -11.48 12.08 8.28
C PHE A 182 -11.85 13.20 7.29
N PRO A 183 -11.26 13.27 6.09
CA PRO A 183 -11.52 14.34 5.13
C PRO A 183 -12.92 14.29 4.52
N LYS A 184 -13.42 15.46 4.11
CA LYS A 184 -14.61 15.57 3.27
C LYS A 184 -14.17 15.48 1.80
N ILE A 185 -14.71 14.52 1.07
CA ILE A 185 -14.29 14.27 -0.31
C ILE A 185 -14.91 15.31 -1.25
N HIS A 186 -14.08 16.02 -1.99
CA HIS A 186 -14.49 17.02 -2.97
C HIS A 186 -14.65 16.34 -4.34
N PRO A 187 -15.87 16.28 -4.92
CA PRO A 187 -16.03 15.74 -6.26
C PRO A 187 -15.43 16.67 -7.32
N GLU A 188 -14.81 16.08 -8.34
CA GLU A 188 -14.13 16.78 -9.43
C GLU A 188 -14.69 16.38 -10.80
N GLY A 189 -14.70 17.33 -11.74
CA GLY A 189 -14.68 17.03 -13.18
C GLY A 189 -15.97 16.53 -13.85
N PHE A 190 -17.10 16.37 -13.15
CA PHE A 190 -18.33 15.89 -13.79
C PHE A 190 -19.60 16.45 -13.13
N ASN A 191 -20.43 17.17 -13.90
CA ASN A 191 -21.75 17.67 -13.47
C ASN A 191 -22.85 17.14 -14.41
N PRO A 192 -23.28 15.87 -14.24
CA PRO A 192 -24.35 15.28 -15.03
C PRO A 192 -25.70 15.87 -14.62
N ALA A 193 -26.50 16.29 -15.60
CA ALA A 193 -27.83 16.84 -15.35
C ALA A 193 -28.85 15.73 -15.03
N PHE A 194 -28.98 15.38 -13.75
CA PHE A 194 -30.10 14.61 -13.23
C PHE A 194 -31.18 15.54 -12.68
N THR A 195 -32.46 15.22 -12.89
CA THR A 195 -33.55 15.99 -12.27
C THR A 195 -33.74 15.59 -10.81
N GLU A 196 -34.30 16.49 -9.99
CA GLU A 196 -34.65 16.17 -8.60
C GLU A 196 -35.57 14.93 -8.52
N ALA A 197 -36.53 14.81 -9.43
CA ALA A 197 -37.44 13.66 -9.49
C ALA A 197 -36.70 12.33 -9.80
N GLN A 198 -35.73 12.34 -10.71
CA GLN A 198 -34.87 11.17 -10.97
C GLN A 198 -34.07 10.76 -9.73
N LEU A 199 -33.52 11.74 -9.00
CA LEU A 199 -32.72 11.51 -7.80
C LEU A 199 -33.58 11.01 -6.62
N ARG A 200 -34.78 11.59 -6.40
CA ARG A 200 -35.76 11.10 -5.41
C ARG A 200 -36.23 9.68 -5.74
N LEU A 201 -36.54 9.40 -7.02
CA LEU A 201 -36.94 8.06 -7.45
C LEU A 201 -35.80 7.03 -7.28
N LEU A 202 -34.55 7.43 -7.53
CA LEU A 202 -33.38 6.58 -7.28
C LEU A 202 -33.19 6.31 -5.77
N GLY A 203 -33.46 7.29 -4.90
CA GLY A 203 -33.47 7.13 -3.44
C GLY A 203 -34.49 6.08 -2.98
N TYR A 204 -35.75 6.18 -3.45
CA TYR A 204 -36.77 5.16 -3.19
C TYR A 204 -36.39 3.79 -3.80
N TYR A 205 -35.76 3.76 -4.98
CA TYR A 205 -35.25 2.51 -5.55
C TYR A 205 -34.14 1.89 -4.69
N LEU A 206 -33.25 2.70 -4.12
CA LEU A 206 -32.18 2.22 -3.25
C LEU A 206 -32.70 1.60 -1.96
N ALA A 207 -33.75 2.18 -1.36
CA ALA A 207 -34.46 1.58 -0.23
C ALA A 207 -35.25 0.34 -0.72
N GLU A 208 -36.38 0.57 -1.37
CA GLU A 208 -37.46 -0.42 -1.56
C GLU A 208 -37.51 -1.05 -2.96
N GLY A 209 -36.59 -0.66 -3.85
CA GLY A 209 -36.62 -1.02 -5.26
C GLY A 209 -36.07 -2.40 -5.61
N SER A 210 -36.73 -3.00 -6.60
CA SER A 210 -36.35 -4.22 -7.31
C SER A 210 -36.59 -4.05 -8.81
N ALA A 211 -35.61 -4.47 -9.63
CA ALA A 211 -35.68 -4.42 -11.09
C ALA A 211 -35.49 -5.82 -11.70
N TYR A 212 -36.44 -6.27 -12.52
CA TYR A 212 -36.47 -7.63 -13.08
C TYR A 212 -37.26 -7.75 -14.38
N LEU A 213 -37.00 -8.80 -15.16
CA LEU A 213 -37.83 -9.17 -16.31
C LEU A 213 -39.02 -10.01 -15.83
N HIS A 214 -40.23 -9.61 -16.22
CA HIS A 214 -41.45 -10.31 -15.88
C HIS A 214 -41.57 -11.63 -16.64
N LYS A 215 -41.42 -12.77 -15.95
CA LYS A 215 -41.26 -14.13 -16.54
C LYS A 215 -42.21 -14.51 -17.68
N LYS A 216 -43.50 -14.13 -17.63
CA LYS A 216 -44.48 -14.47 -18.68
C LYS A 216 -44.50 -13.50 -19.86
N LEU A 217 -44.51 -12.19 -19.58
CA LEU A 217 -44.63 -11.11 -20.56
C LEU A 217 -43.28 -10.70 -21.20
N ASN A 218 -42.16 -11.15 -20.63
CA ASN A 218 -40.80 -10.74 -20.99
C ASN A 218 -40.57 -9.21 -20.98
N GLN A 219 -41.34 -8.48 -20.17
CA GLN A 219 -41.25 -7.02 -20.04
C GLN A 219 -40.38 -6.61 -18.84
N PRO A 220 -39.58 -5.54 -18.96
CA PRO A 220 -38.80 -4.98 -17.86
C PRO A 220 -39.71 -4.29 -16.83
N VAL A 221 -39.57 -4.66 -15.57
CA VAL A 221 -40.34 -4.13 -14.43
C VAL A 221 -39.38 -3.48 -13.44
N VAL A 222 -39.74 -2.27 -13.02
CA VAL A 222 -39.25 -1.68 -11.76
C VAL A 222 -40.42 -1.68 -10.78
N ALA A 223 -40.17 -2.17 -9.58
CA ALA A 223 -41.15 -2.26 -8.50
C ALA A 223 -40.55 -1.76 -7.19
N LEU A 224 -41.31 -0.93 -6.47
CA LEU A 224 -41.02 -0.41 -5.14
C LEU A 224 -42.03 -1.03 -4.17
N SER A 225 -41.57 -1.52 -3.00
CA SER A 225 -42.43 -2.17 -2.01
C SER A 225 -42.53 -1.34 -0.74
N PHE A 226 -43.73 -1.13 -0.21
CA PHE A 226 -43.95 -0.34 1.01
C PHE A 226 -44.87 -1.09 1.97
N GLY A 227 -44.83 -0.73 3.25
CA GLY A 227 -45.86 -1.13 4.21
C GLY A 227 -47.20 -0.47 3.90
N GLU A 228 -48.30 -1.18 4.17
CA GLU A 228 -49.69 -0.72 3.90
C GLU A 228 -50.07 0.59 4.62
N ARG A 229 -49.28 1.02 5.61
CA ARG A 229 -49.48 2.27 6.36
C ARG A 229 -48.68 3.46 5.83
N GLU A 230 -47.77 3.25 4.86
CA GLU A 230 -46.89 4.29 4.32
C GLU A 230 -47.53 5.04 3.14
N THR A 231 -48.77 5.49 3.30
CA THR A 231 -49.59 6.06 2.22
C THR A 231 -48.94 7.25 1.53
N GLU A 232 -48.21 8.10 2.27
CA GLU A 232 -47.48 9.24 1.73
C GLU A 232 -46.30 8.82 0.83
N ASN A 233 -45.51 7.81 1.24
CA ASN A 233 -44.43 7.26 0.43
C ASN A 233 -44.97 6.59 -0.83
N ILE A 234 -46.07 5.84 -0.72
CA ILE A 234 -46.73 5.17 -1.85
C ILE A 234 -47.17 6.17 -2.91
N GLU A 235 -47.86 7.25 -2.52
CA GLU A 235 -48.34 8.27 -3.47
C GLU A 235 -47.18 9.09 -4.06
N ARG A 236 -46.15 9.44 -3.26
CA ARG A 236 -44.93 10.10 -3.77
C ARG A 236 -44.22 9.23 -4.79
N ALA A 237 -44.02 7.94 -4.49
CA ALA A 237 -43.41 6.99 -5.40
C ALA A 237 -44.21 6.81 -6.70
N ARG A 238 -45.55 6.78 -6.61
CA ARG A 238 -46.46 6.73 -7.77
C ARG A 238 -46.30 7.97 -8.65
N ALA A 239 -46.31 9.17 -8.06
CA ALA A 239 -46.16 10.43 -8.77
C ALA A 239 -44.78 10.55 -9.45
N LEU A 240 -43.69 10.23 -8.73
CA LEU A 240 -42.32 10.27 -9.26
C LEU A 240 -42.13 9.31 -10.44
N ILE A 241 -42.77 8.13 -10.44
CA ILE A 241 -42.73 7.22 -11.58
C ILE A 241 -43.45 7.82 -12.79
N GLU A 242 -44.63 8.42 -12.60
CA GLU A 242 -45.41 9.04 -13.67
C GLU A 242 -44.67 10.27 -14.25
N GLU A 243 -44.03 11.07 -13.41
CA GLU A 243 -43.19 12.21 -13.81
C GLU A 243 -41.93 11.77 -14.59
N VAL A 244 -41.15 10.81 -14.07
CA VAL A 244 -39.88 10.39 -14.67
C VAL A 244 -40.07 9.53 -15.93
N THR A 245 -41.20 8.82 -16.08
CA THR A 245 -41.41 7.87 -17.18
C THR A 245 -42.56 8.18 -18.13
N GLY A 246 -43.41 9.16 -17.80
CA GLY A 246 -44.67 9.43 -18.51
C GLY A 246 -45.71 8.31 -18.43
N LYS A 247 -45.48 7.28 -17.60
CA LYS A 247 -46.31 6.08 -17.49
C LYS A 247 -46.93 5.98 -16.10
N ARG A 248 -48.24 5.72 -16.04
CA ARG A 248 -48.95 5.44 -14.79
C ARG A 248 -48.40 4.18 -14.13
N ALA A 249 -48.01 4.29 -12.87
CA ALA A 249 -47.60 3.14 -12.06
C ALA A 249 -48.81 2.30 -11.61
N LEU A 250 -48.67 0.98 -11.67
CA LEU A 250 -49.60 0.00 -11.13
C LEU A 250 -49.37 -0.19 -9.63
N VAL A 251 -50.37 0.15 -8.82
CA VAL A 251 -50.38 -0.08 -7.37
C VAL A 251 -51.09 -1.39 -7.06
N THR A 252 -50.38 -2.33 -6.43
CA THR A 252 -50.90 -3.67 -6.07
C THR A 252 -50.88 -3.85 -4.55
N HIS A 253 -52.06 -4.06 -3.94
CA HIS A 253 -52.18 -4.34 -2.51
C HIS A 253 -52.08 -5.84 -2.22
N VAL A 254 -51.09 -6.26 -1.43
CA VAL A 254 -50.92 -7.66 -1.00
C VAL A 254 -51.30 -7.76 0.47
N ARG A 255 -52.61 -7.74 0.75
CA ARG A 255 -53.18 -7.72 2.12
C ARG A 255 -52.61 -8.80 3.04
N ALA A 256 -52.37 -10.01 2.52
CA ALA A 256 -51.80 -11.13 3.28
C ALA A 256 -50.35 -10.92 3.77
N LYS A 257 -49.68 -9.84 3.33
CA LYS A 257 -48.32 -9.45 3.75
C LYS A 257 -48.26 -8.03 4.32
N HIS A 258 -49.40 -7.33 4.44
CA HIS A 258 -49.47 -5.90 4.79
C HIS A 258 -48.54 -5.01 3.96
N SER A 259 -48.35 -5.37 2.68
CA SER A 259 -47.42 -4.70 1.76
C SER A 259 -48.12 -4.21 0.50
N VAL A 260 -47.75 -3.03 0.03
CA VAL A 260 -48.20 -2.43 -1.23
C VAL A 260 -47.01 -2.36 -2.18
N THR A 261 -47.21 -2.74 -3.44
CA THR A 261 -46.18 -2.66 -4.47
C THR A 261 -46.58 -1.65 -5.53
N VAL A 262 -45.76 -0.62 -5.73
CA VAL A 262 -45.89 0.36 -6.82
C VAL A 262 -44.94 -0.08 -7.94
N SER A 263 -45.45 -0.32 -9.14
CA SER A 263 -44.68 -0.95 -10.23
C SER A 263 -44.96 -0.37 -11.61
N VAL A 264 -43.98 -0.42 -12.51
CA VAL A 264 -44.11 0.09 -13.88
C VAL A 264 -43.35 -0.78 -14.88
N TYR A 265 -43.93 -0.93 -16.08
CA TYR A 265 -43.26 -1.54 -17.21
C TYR A 265 -42.46 -0.47 -17.99
N SER A 266 -41.17 -0.37 -17.69
CA SER A 266 -40.30 0.61 -18.34
C SER A 266 -38.88 0.06 -18.49
N ARG A 267 -38.40 0.01 -19.74
CA ARG A 267 -37.01 -0.36 -20.04
C ARG A 267 -36.07 0.76 -19.62
N GLU A 268 -36.40 2.01 -19.96
CA GLU A 268 -35.58 3.17 -19.64
C GLU A 268 -35.35 3.28 -18.12
N LEU A 269 -36.40 3.14 -17.31
CA LEU A 269 -36.27 3.20 -15.85
C LEU A 269 -35.51 1.99 -15.28
N MET A 270 -35.72 0.79 -15.83
CA MET A 270 -34.96 -0.40 -15.40
C MET A 270 -33.47 -0.23 -15.69
N GLU A 271 -33.10 0.26 -16.88
CA GLU A 271 -31.70 0.53 -17.25
C GLU A 271 -31.10 1.65 -16.40
N PHE A 272 -31.83 2.74 -16.16
CA PHE A 272 -31.44 3.82 -15.26
C PHE A 272 -31.16 3.33 -13.83
N CYS A 273 -32.12 2.64 -13.21
CA CYS A 273 -31.97 2.12 -11.84
C CYS A 273 -30.84 1.10 -11.74
N LEU A 274 -30.70 0.19 -12.72
CA LEU A 274 -29.62 -0.80 -12.72
C LEU A 274 -28.24 -0.18 -12.93
N ARG A 275 -28.13 0.84 -13.79
CA ARG A 275 -26.87 1.58 -14.02
C ARG A 275 -26.45 2.40 -12.79
N HIS A 276 -27.39 3.13 -12.19
CA HIS A 276 -27.08 4.15 -11.18
C HIS A 276 -27.24 3.69 -9.72
N ALA A 277 -27.91 2.56 -9.47
CA ALA A 277 -28.11 1.99 -8.14
C ALA A 277 -27.85 0.47 -8.04
N GLY A 278 -27.55 -0.22 -9.15
CA GLY A 278 -27.28 -1.66 -9.17
C GLY A 278 -28.51 -2.54 -8.97
N LYS A 279 -28.29 -3.84 -8.70
CA LYS A 279 -29.36 -4.84 -8.50
C LYS A 279 -29.17 -5.60 -7.19
N GLY A 280 -30.24 -5.78 -6.44
CA GLY A 280 -30.28 -6.63 -5.23
C GLY A 280 -29.62 -5.98 -4.01
N ALA A 281 -30.27 -6.10 -2.84
CA ALA A 281 -29.96 -5.27 -1.66
C ALA A 281 -28.50 -5.26 -1.19
N ALA A 282 -27.76 -6.36 -1.32
CA ALA A 282 -26.35 -6.44 -0.90
C ALA A 282 -25.35 -5.90 -1.93
N THR A 283 -25.80 -5.66 -3.16
CA THR A 283 -25.02 -5.21 -4.31
C THR A 283 -25.53 -3.87 -4.87
N LYS A 284 -26.50 -3.25 -4.21
CA LYS A 284 -26.90 -1.85 -4.46
C LYS A 284 -25.71 -0.93 -4.16
N ALA A 285 -25.41 -0.03 -5.09
CA ALA A 285 -24.35 0.96 -4.97
C ALA A 285 -24.64 2.11 -5.93
N LEU A 286 -24.33 3.34 -5.52
CA LEU A 286 -24.40 4.51 -6.39
C LEU A 286 -23.29 4.43 -7.44
N SER A 287 -23.60 4.80 -8.68
CA SER A 287 -22.59 4.87 -9.73
C SER A 287 -21.68 6.10 -9.59
N PRO A 288 -20.51 6.12 -10.24
CA PRO A 288 -19.60 7.26 -10.21
C PRO A 288 -20.26 8.58 -10.65
N GLU A 289 -21.19 8.53 -11.62
CA GLU A 289 -21.93 9.72 -12.08
C GLU A 289 -22.78 10.35 -10.97
N ILE A 290 -23.40 9.54 -10.11
CA ILE A 290 -24.18 10.04 -8.95
C ILE A 290 -23.23 10.48 -7.83
N MET A 291 -22.16 9.71 -7.56
CA MET A 291 -21.18 10.07 -6.52
C MET A 291 -20.36 11.32 -6.86
N ALA A 292 -20.32 11.76 -8.12
CA ALA A 292 -19.72 13.02 -8.54
C ALA A 292 -20.61 14.26 -8.28
N LEU A 293 -21.90 14.08 -7.93
CA LEU A 293 -22.80 15.21 -7.73
C LEU A 293 -22.42 16.06 -6.50
N PRO A 294 -22.68 17.39 -6.56
CA PRO A 294 -22.64 18.27 -5.41
C PRO A 294 -23.56 17.82 -4.26
N ALA A 295 -23.20 18.17 -3.02
CA ALA A 295 -23.90 17.70 -1.82
C ALA A 295 -25.34 18.23 -1.71
N ASP A 296 -25.62 19.43 -2.24
CA ASP A 296 -26.95 20.02 -2.37
C ASP A 296 -27.82 19.20 -3.33
N GLN A 297 -27.30 18.81 -4.50
CA GLN A 297 -28.03 17.99 -5.48
C GLN A 297 -28.27 16.56 -4.98
N LEU A 298 -27.44 16.02 -4.08
CA LEU A 298 -27.63 14.68 -3.50
C LEU A 298 -28.66 14.62 -2.36
N ARG A 299 -29.07 15.77 -1.81
CA ARG A 299 -30.05 15.85 -0.72
C ARG A 299 -31.39 15.17 -1.04
N PRO A 300 -32.04 15.37 -2.20
CA PRO A 300 -33.33 14.74 -2.51
C PRO A 300 -33.26 13.21 -2.59
N LEU A 301 -32.14 12.67 -3.08
CA LEU A 301 -31.87 11.22 -3.11
C LEU A 301 -31.77 10.66 -1.69
N LEU A 302 -31.00 11.32 -0.83
CA LEU A 302 -30.82 10.89 0.55
C LEU A 302 -32.12 11.00 1.36
N GLU A 303 -32.89 12.09 1.19
CA GLU A 303 -34.21 12.26 1.80
C GLU A 303 -35.17 11.12 1.41
N ALA A 304 -35.24 10.76 0.13
CA ALA A 304 -36.10 9.68 -0.34
C ALA A 304 -35.61 8.29 0.14
N TYR A 305 -34.30 8.07 0.24
CA TYR A 305 -33.74 6.85 0.83
C TYR A 305 -34.10 6.71 2.32
N VAL A 306 -33.99 7.81 3.08
CA VAL A 306 -34.35 7.89 4.50
C VAL A 306 -35.87 7.78 4.71
N ALA A 307 -36.68 8.25 3.76
CA ALA A 307 -38.13 8.09 3.81
C ALA A 307 -38.57 6.62 3.64
N GLY A 308 -37.80 5.79 2.91
CA GLY A 308 -38.04 4.35 2.77
C GLY A 308 -37.43 3.52 3.90
N ASP A 309 -36.10 3.40 3.95
CA ASP A 309 -35.37 2.46 4.86
C ASP A 309 -34.76 3.17 6.09
N GLY A 310 -35.36 4.30 6.49
CA GLY A 310 -34.88 5.15 7.58
C GLY A 310 -35.76 5.17 8.82
N ASN A 311 -35.17 5.61 9.93
CA ASN A 311 -35.83 5.72 11.22
C ASN A 311 -35.30 6.95 11.97
N LEU A 312 -36.21 7.75 12.52
CA LEU A 312 -35.93 8.97 13.27
C LEU A 312 -36.23 8.76 14.77
N SER A 313 -35.31 9.18 15.63
CA SER A 313 -35.46 9.23 17.07
C SER A 313 -35.12 10.63 17.58
N VAL A 314 -36.10 11.32 18.17
CA VAL A 314 -35.96 12.71 18.63
C VAL A 314 -35.77 12.73 20.14
N LYS A 315 -34.73 13.44 20.62
CA LYS A 315 -34.48 13.63 22.06
C LYS A 315 -34.17 15.10 22.35
N GLY A 316 -35.18 15.83 22.81
CA GLY A 316 -35.10 17.29 22.93
C GLY A 316 -34.93 17.92 21.56
N ALA A 317 -33.91 18.77 21.38
CA ALA A 317 -33.60 19.41 20.11
C ALA A 317 -32.74 18.56 19.15
N SER A 318 -32.27 17.38 19.57
CA SER A 318 -31.38 16.55 18.73
C SER A 318 -32.15 15.43 18.04
N GLU A 319 -31.93 15.32 16.72
CA GLU A 319 -32.58 14.36 15.84
C GLU A 319 -31.58 13.28 15.43
N MET A 320 -31.71 12.07 15.99
CA MET A 320 -30.92 10.93 15.59
C MET A 320 -31.62 10.21 14.44
N ARG A 321 -30.98 10.21 13.27
CA ARG A 321 -31.43 9.47 12.09
C ARG A 321 -30.56 8.22 11.92
N ARG A 322 -31.20 7.12 11.51
CA ARG A 322 -30.51 5.88 11.14
C ARG A 322 -31.14 5.28 9.90
N VAL A 323 -30.32 4.68 9.04
CA VAL A 323 -30.76 3.85 7.91
C VAL A 323 -30.06 2.50 7.97
N ALA A 324 -30.73 1.45 7.53
CA ALA A 324 -30.11 0.15 7.33
C ALA A 324 -29.63 0.00 5.88
N THR A 325 -28.76 -0.97 5.63
CA THR A 325 -28.55 -1.56 4.31
C THR A 325 -27.84 -2.91 4.44
N ALA A 326 -28.00 -3.77 3.43
CA ALA A 326 -27.21 -5.00 3.28
C ALA A 326 -25.94 -4.78 2.42
N SER A 327 -25.75 -3.59 1.85
CA SER A 327 -24.60 -3.26 1.00
C SER A 327 -23.53 -2.45 1.77
N PRO A 328 -22.32 -3.00 1.98
CA PRO A 328 -21.22 -2.24 2.60
C PRO A 328 -20.76 -1.07 1.73
N THR A 329 -20.96 -1.14 0.41
CA THR A 329 -20.62 -0.04 -0.51
C THR A 329 -21.60 1.11 -0.36
N LEU A 330 -22.91 0.82 -0.34
CA LEU A 330 -23.93 1.86 -0.14
C LEU A 330 -23.81 2.51 1.25
N ALA A 331 -23.52 1.75 2.30
CA ALA A 331 -23.31 2.29 3.64
C ALA A 331 -22.18 3.34 3.70
N ARG A 332 -21.05 3.05 3.03
CA ARG A 332 -19.91 3.99 2.91
C ARG A 332 -20.23 5.19 2.04
N GLN A 333 -20.92 4.99 0.90
CA GLN A 333 -21.37 6.08 0.04
C GLN A 333 -22.31 7.03 0.80
N ILE A 334 -23.24 6.51 1.61
CA ILE A 334 -24.12 7.34 2.46
C ILE A 334 -23.31 8.11 3.52
N GLN A 335 -22.35 7.46 4.20
CA GLN A 335 -21.45 8.15 5.14
C GLN A 335 -20.65 9.27 4.46
N GLU A 336 -20.18 9.05 3.24
CA GLU A 336 -19.43 10.04 2.47
C GLU A 336 -20.31 11.21 2.03
N ILE A 337 -21.52 10.96 1.52
CA ILE A 337 -22.49 12.00 1.15
C ILE A 337 -22.86 12.85 2.38
N LEU A 338 -23.15 12.21 3.52
CA LEU A 338 -23.40 12.91 4.79
C LEU A 338 -22.19 13.75 5.22
N ALA A 339 -20.97 13.23 5.10
CA ALA A 339 -19.75 13.96 5.43
C ALA A 339 -19.59 15.24 4.58
N ARG A 340 -19.87 15.17 3.27
CA ARG A 340 -19.91 16.34 2.36
C ARG A 340 -20.99 17.36 2.75
N MET A 341 -22.09 16.92 3.37
CA MET A 341 -23.14 17.78 3.92
C MET A 341 -22.82 18.35 5.32
N GLY A 342 -21.62 18.10 5.88
CA GLY A 342 -21.24 18.53 7.23
C GLY A 342 -21.78 17.63 8.35
N LEU A 343 -22.28 16.44 8.03
CA LEU A 343 -22.84 15.48 8.97
C LEU A 343 -21.94 14.24 9.07
N TYR A 344 -21.17 14.12 10.16
CA TYR A 344 -20.43 12.88 10.39
C TYR A 344 -21.38 11.73 10.78
N ALA A 345 -21.34 10.65 10.02
CA ALA A 345 -22.11 9.43 10.27
C ALA A 345 -21.22 8.30 10.78
N SER A 346 -21.73 7.54 11.76
CA SER A 346 -21.15 6.28 12.23
C SER A 346 -21.82 5.11 11.54
N ILE A 347 -21.07 4.09 11.15
CA ILE A 347 -21.61 2.84 10.58
C ILE A 347 -21.40 1.71 11.59
N GLU A 348 -22.50 1.25 12.17
CA GLU A 348 -22.53 0.06 13.03
C GLU A 348 -22.74 -1.19 12.19
N ILE A 349 -22.13 -2.31 12.59
CA ILE A 349 -22.26 -3.61 11.88
C ILE A 349 -23.05 -4.56 12.77
N ARG A 350 -24.28 -4.88 12.37
CA ARG A 350 -25.05 -5.98 12.96
C ARG A 350 -24.70 -7.26 12.21
N LYS A 351 -23.87 -8.11 12.83
CA LYS A 351 -23.44 -9.38 12.25
C LYS A 351 -24.62 -10.28 11.90
N GLY A 352 -24.56 -10.85 10.70
CA GLY A 352 -25.44 -11.90 10.23
C GLY A 352 -25.13 -13.24 10.90
N GLY A 353 -25.80 -14.29 10.44
CA GLY A 353 -25.67 -15.63 11.02
C GLY A 353 -26.80 -16.55 10.60
N GLU A 354 -26.74 -17.80 11.04
CA GLU A 354 -27.92 -18.67 10.98
C GLU A 354 -29.01 -18.17 11.92
N ASP A 355 -30.25 -18.27 11.47
CA ASP A 355 -31.44 -17.89 12.21
C ASP A 355 -32.62 -18.77 11.76
N THR A 356 -33.71 -18.82 12.52
CA THR A 356 -34.90 -19.60 12.15
C THR A 356 -36.14 -18.72 12.16
N ILE A 357 -36.71 -18.46 10.97
CA ILE A 357 -37.96 -17.70 10.83
C ILE A 357 -39.06 -18.66 10.38
N ALA A 358 -40.14 -18.75 11.16
CA ALA A 358 -41.30 -19.60 10.89
C ALA A 358 -40.93 -21.06 10.52
N GLY A 359 -40.02 -21.66 11.29
CA GLY A 359 -39.55 -23.04 11.09
C GLY A 359 -38.56 -23.24 9.93
N ARG A 360 -38.19 -22.19 9.18
CA ARG A 360 -37.20 -22.25 8.10
C ARG A 360 -35.85 -21.75 8.61
N ARG A 361 -34.80 -22.59 8.51
CA ARG A 361 -33.41 -22.13 8.67
C ARG A 361 -33.10 -21.13 7.55
N ILE A 362 -32.67 -19.95 7.92
CA ILE A 362 -32.20 -18.89 7.03
C ILE A 362 -30.78 -18.48 7.43
N ARG A 363 -30.03 -17.93 6.49
CA ARG A 363 -28.74 -17.29 6.77
C ARG A 363 -28.88 -15.79 6.55
N ARG A 364 -28.99 -15.03 7.64
CA ARG A 364 -29.01 -13.57 7.60
C ARG A 364 -27.62 -13.08 7.19
N ARG A 365 -27.57 -12.06 6.32
CA ARG A 365 -26.33 -11.34 5.98
C ARG A 365 -26.04 -10.28 7.04
N ASP A 366 -24.80 -9.79 7.06
CA ASP A 366 -24.45 -8.59 7.84
C ASP A 366 -25.33 -7.41 7.40
N GLN A 367 -25.79 -6.63 8.36
CA GLN A 367 -26.48 -5.35 8.14
C GLN A 367 -25.58 -4.21 8.60
N TYR A 368 -25.50 -3.17 7.78
CA TYR A 368 -24.77 -1.95 8.05
C TYR A 368 -25.78 -0.87 8.42
N ILE A 369 -25.67 -0.32 9.62
CA ILE A 369 -26.60 0.68 10.15
C ILE A 369 -25.85 2.00 10.19
N VAL A 370 -26.19 2.91 9.27
CA VAL A 370 -25.59 4.25 9.21
C VAL A 370 -26.39 5.17 10.13
N VAL A 371 -25.74 5.76 11.12
CA VAL A 371 -26.34 6.58 12.18
C VAL A 371 -25.66 7.95 12.23
N TRP A 372 -26.45 9.02 12.22
CA TRP A 372 -25.96 10.38 12.44
C TRP A 372 -26.92 11.14 13.36
N THR A 373 -26.53 12.35 13.77
CA THR A 373 -27.38 13.18 14.64
C THR A 373 -27.30 14.63 14.20
N GLU A 374 -28.44 15.17 13.80
CA GLU A 374 -28.64 16.58 13.48
C GLU A 374 -28.94 17.37 14.77
N ASN A 375 -28.67 18.68 14.76
CA ASN A 375 -28.99 19.60 15.85
C ASN A 375 -28.39 19.17 17.23
N ARG A 376 -27.21 18.55 17.22
CA ARG A 376 -26.53 18.05 18.42
C ARG A 376 -25.72 19.16 19.11
N ARG A 377 -26.13 19.55 20.33
CA ARG A 377 -25.44 20.60 21.13
C ARG A 377 -23.96 20.31 21.43
N MET A 378 -23.59 19.04 21.66
CA MET A 378 -22.20 18.61 21.88
C MET A 378 -21.98 17.22 21.29
N GLY A 379 -21.03 17.11 20.36
CA GLY A 379 -20.56 15.85 19.77
C GLY A 379 -19.30 15.30 20.46
N GLU A 380 -18.89 14.10 20.07
CA GLU A 380 -17.53 13.57 20.33
C GLU A 380 -16.59 13.91 19.16
N VAL A 381 -17.10 13.80 17.93
CA VAL A 381 -16.47 14.29 16.70
C VAL A 381 -16.51 15.82 16.65
N ARG A 382 -15.54 16.46 15.97
CA ARG A 382 -15.60 17.88 15.59
C ARG A 382 -15.54 18.04 14.09
N ASP A 383 -16.34 18.95 13.56
CA ASP A 383 -16.19 19.46 12.20
C ASP A 383 -15.16 20.59 12.21
N ALA A 384 -14.10 20.46 11.40
CA ALA A 384 -13.00 21.41 11.28
C ALA A 384 -12.99 22.13 9.92
N GLY A 385 -14.11 22.16 9.19
CA GLY A 385 -14.20 22.72 7.85
C GLY A 385 -14.07 21.62 6.80
N ASP A 386 -12.87 21.39 6.29
CA ASP A 386 -12.63 20.41 5.20
C ASP A 386 -12.51 18.96 5.69
N TYR A 387 -12.48 18.74 7.00
CA TYR A 387 -12.37 17.40 7.61
C TYR A 387 -13.06 17.33 8.98
N PHE A 388 -13.32 16.10 9.42
CA PHE A 388 -13.75 15.80 10.79
C PHE A 388 -12.58 15.28 11.63
N LEU A 389 -12.54 15.69 12.89
CA LEU A 389 -11.65 15.15 13.92
C LEU A 389 -12.42 14.10 14.72
N VAL A 390 -12.05 12.84 14.53
CA VAL A 390 -12.79 11.66 14.99
C VAL A 390 -12.00 10.94 16.09
N PRO A 391 -12.55 10.77 17.31
CA PRO A 391 -11.81 10.13 18.39
C PRO A 391 -11.63 8.62 18.15
N ILE A 392 -10.43 8.13 18.48
CA ILE A 392 -10.12 6.71 18.62
C ILE A 392 -10.84 6.18 19.88
N LYS A 393 -11.69 5.16 19.76
CA LYS A 393 -12.32 4.48 20.91
C LYS A 393 -11.37 3.51 21.58
N GLU A 394 -10.68 2.70 20.77
CA GLU A 394 -9.87 1.58 21.22
C GLU A 394 -8.70 1.36 20.24
N ILE A 395 -7.57 0.88 20.77
CA ILE A 395 -6.43 0.44 19.97
C ILE A 395 -6.09 -0.97 20.45
N ARG A 396 -5.96 -1.91 19.52
CA ARG A 396 -5.54 -3.30 19.80
C ARG A 396 -4.22 -3.58 19.12
N ARG A 397 -3.48 -4.54 19.68
CA ARG A 397 -2.36 -5.19 18.99
C ARG A 397 -2.81 -6.60 18.63
N LEU A 398 -2.65 -6.95 17.36
CA LEU A 398 -3.07 -8.24 16.81
C LEU A 398 -1.84 -8.91 16.18
N PRO A 399 -1.45 -10.13 16.61
CA PRO A 399 -0.37 -10.84 15.96
C PRO A 399 -0.76 -11.13 14.52
N TYR A 400 0.14 -10.83 13.60
CA TYR A 400 -0.04 -10.99 12.17
C TYR A 400 1.18 -11.66 11.57
N ASP A 401 0.92 -12.49 10.56
CA ASP A 401 1.92 -13.21 9.78
C ASP A 401 1.39 -13.25 8.35
N GLY A 402 1.96 -12.44 7.46
CA GLY A 402 1.48 -12.31 6.08
C GLY A 402 1.86 -10.99 5.41
N PHE A 403 1.24 -10.73 4.26
CA PHE A 403 1.62 -9.59 3.41
C PHE A 403 1.05 -8.26 3.89
N VAL A 404 1.88 -7.24 3.75
CA VAL A 404 1.54 -5.85 3.94
C VAL A 404 2.01 -5.04 2.71
N PHE A 405 1.36 -3.92 2.43
CA PHE A 405 1.27 -3.18 1.17
C PHE A 405 1.41 -1.67 1.45
N ASN A 406 1.79 -0.87 0.47
CA ASN A 406 1.72 0.59 0.57
C ASN A 406 1.57 1.21 -0.82
N LEU A 407 1.15 2.48 -0.87
CA LEU A 407 1.08 3.28 -2.08
C LEU A 407 2.12 4.41 -2.05
N ASP A 408 2.72 4.70 -3.21
CA ASP A 408 3.25 6.03 -3.51
C ASP A 408 2.20 6.76 -4.32
N VAL A 409 1.98 8.02 -3.97
CA VAL A 409 0.87 8.87 -4.40
C VAL A 409 1.44 10.27 -4.61
N GLU A 410 0.99 10.97 -5.64
CA GLU A 410 1.34 12.38 -5.87
C GLU A 410 1.07 13.30 -4.67
N GLU A 411 1.61 14.52 -4.73
CA GLU A 411 1.46 15.49 -3.63
C GLU A 411 0.00 15.64 -3.20
N PRO A 412 -0.28 15.63 -1.89
CA PRO A 412 0.67 15.80 -0.78
C PRO A 412 1.31 14.52 -0.19
N ASN A 413 1.31 13.38 -0.91
CA ASN A 413 1.90 12.10 -0.49
C ASN A 413 1.11 11.34 0.61
N SER A 414 -0.22 11.29 0.43
CA SER A 414 -1.16 10.69 1.38
C SER A 414 -2.30 9.97 0.66
N TYR A 415 -2.94 9.01 1.34
CA TYR A 415 -4.17 8.36 0.89
C TYR A 415 -5.12 8.00 2.04
N LEU A 416 -6.39 7.74 1.73
CA LEU A 416 -7.38 7.36 2.73
C LEU A 416 -7.52 5.84 2.89
N VAL A 417 -7.18 5.33 4.08
CA VAL A 417 -7.52 3.96 4.53
C VAL A 417 -8.78 4.02 5.38
N ARG A 418 -9.83 3.30 5.01
CA ARG A 418 -11.15 3.29 5.70
C ARG A 418 -11.79 4.68 5.96
N GLY A 419 -11.30 5.73 5.32
CA GLY A 419 -11.76 7.12 5.47
C GLY A 419 -10.82 8.03 6.27
N PHE A 420 -9.74 7.48 6.82
CA PHE A 420 -8.73 8.23 7.57
C PHE A 420 -7.45 8.42 6.77
N ALA A 421 -6.85 9.60 6.91
CA ALA A 421 -5.63 9.96 6.20
C ALA A 421 -4.40 9.27 6.80
N VAL A 422 -3.67 8.55 5.94
CA VAL A 422 -2.35 7.98 6.21
C VAL A 422 -1.34 8.49 5.18
N HIS A 423 -0.05 8.43 5.50
CA HIS A 423 1.02 8.92 4.62
C HIS A 423 1.62 7.81 3.76
N ASN A 424 2.14 8.15 2.57
CA ASN A 424 2.94 7.23 1.76
C ASN A 424 4.14 6.68 2.55
N CYS A 425 4.45 5.40 2.36
CA CYS A 425 5.71 4.79 2.81
C CYS A 425 6.87 4.78 1.78
N THR A 426 6.90 5.68 0.78
CA THR A 426 8.01 5.81 -0.19
C THR A 426 8.34 7.25 -0.58
N ALA A 427 9.52 7.41 -1.19
CA ALA A 427 10.03 8.68 -1.71
C ALA A 427 9.31 9.11 -3.00
N PRO A 428 8.81 10.35 -3.12
CA PRO A 428 8.23 10.87 -4.34
C PRO A 428 9.17 10.89 -5.56
N ILE A 429 8.63 10.54 -6.73
CA ILE A 429 9.26 10.76 -8.04
C ILE A 429 9.34 12.28 -8.31
N TYR A 430 10.56 12.81 -8.44
CA TYR A 430 10.83 14.20 -8.80
C TYR A 430 11.31 14.34 -10.24
N SER A 431 11.07 15.51 -10.85
CA SER A 431 11.55 15.85 -12.19
C SER A 431 13.00 16.33 -12.24
N THR A 432 13.64 16.53 -11.08
CA THR A 432 15.05 16.94 -10.97
C THR A 432 15.95 15.80 -10.49
N ASP A 433 17.20 15.80 -10.96
CA ASP A 433 18.24 14.86 -10.53
C ASP A 433 18.39 14.90 -8.99
N SER A 434 18.34 13.73 -8.33
CA SER A 434 18.37 13.60 -6.86
C SER A 434 19.52 12.69 -6.41
N LEU A 435 20.03 12.85 -5.18
CA LEU A 435 21.20 12.11 -4.70
C LEU A 435 20.89 11.24 -3.49
N HIS A 436 21.20 9.96 -3.61
CA HIS A 436 21.23 8.98 -2.53
C HIS A 436 22.68 8.55 -2.28
N ALA A 437 23.21 8.73 -1.07
CA ALA A 437 24.59 8.43 -0.73
C ALA A 437 24.71 7.80 0.66
N ALA A 438 24.36 6.52 0.74
CA ALA A 438 24.29 5.73 1.96
C ALA A 438 25.63 5.11 2.39
N VAL A 439 25.81 4.93 3.71
CA VAL A 439 26.88 4.12 4.30
C VAL A 439 26.29 2.98 5.13
N VAL A 440 26.64 1.73 4.80
CA VAL A 440 26.28 0.53 5.59
C VAL A 440 27.54 -0.10 6.15
N GLU A 441 27.57 -0.32 7.46
CA GLU A 441 28.67 -0.91 8.20
C GLU A 441 28.18 -2.10 9.02
N ILE A 442 28.79 -3.27 8.85
CA ILE A 442 28.41 -4.52 9.52
C ILE A 442 29.62 -5.12 10.22
N ILE A 443 29.45 -5.57 11.46
CA ILE A 443 30.48 -6.23 12.27
C ILE A 443 29.93 -7.59 12.67
N VAL A 444 30.47 -8.66 12.09
CA VAL A 444 30.04 -10.05 12.33
C VAL A 444 31.09 -10.75 13.20
N LYS A 445 30.80 -10.92 14.49
CA LYS A 445 31.73 -11.48 15.49
C LYS A 445 31.87 -13.00 15.35
N LYS A 446 32.76 -13.58 16.16
CA LYS A 446 33.17 -14.99 16.05
C LYS A 446 32.00 -15.98 15.98
N GLY A 447 31.99 -16.81 14.93
CA GLY A 447 30.96 -17.83 14.69
C GLY A 447 29.55 -17.28 14.43
N ALA A 448 29.38 -15.98 14.23
CA ALA A 448 28.10 -15.35 13.97
C ALA A 448 27.79 -15.31 12.45
N ARG A 449 26.52 -15.14 12.10
CA ARG A 449 26.07 -15.07 10.70
C ARG A 449 25.21 -13.83 10.47
N CYS A 450 25.49 -13.08 9.41
CA CYS A 450 24.67 -11.95 8.99
C CYS A 450 24.32 -12.07 7.50
N ARG A 451 23.02 -12.13 7.19
CA ARG A 451 22.52 -12.02 5.82
C ARG A 451 21.91 -10.64 5.65
N TYR A 452 22.42 -9.85 4.71
CA TYR A 452 21.90 -8.52 4.40
C TYR A 452 21.34 -8.53 2.98
N THR A 453 20.02 -8.41 2.87
CA THR A 453 19.32 -8.40 1.58
C THR A 453 18.89 -6.98 1.23
N THR A 454 19.14 -6.53 0.00
CA THR A 454 18.56 -5.29 -0.53
C THR A 454 18.01 -5.47 -1.93
N ILE A 455 16.71 -5.29 -2.08
CA ILE A 455 16.06 -5.05 -3.37
C ILE A 455 15.88 -3.54 -3.48
N GLN A 456 16.41 -2.96 -4.55
CA GLN A 456 16.44 -1.52 -4.76
C GLN A 456 15.71 -1.22 -6.06
N ASN A 457 14.74 -0.31 -6.02
CA ASN A 457 14.08 0.24 -7.19
C ASN A 457 13.99 1.77 -7.06
N TRP A 458 14.97 2.50 -7.62
CA TRP A 458 15.00 3.96 -7.58
C TRP A 458 14.40 4.59 -8.84
N SER A 459 13.84 5.79 -8.74
CA SER A 459 13.46 6.56 -9.93
C SER A 459 14.66 6.87 -10.83
N ASN A 460 14.43 6.96 -12.15
CA ASN A 460 15.49 7.10 -13.18
C ASN A 460 16.26 8.44 -13.16
N ASN A 461 15.93 9.34 -12.23
CA ASN A 461 16.61 10.61 -11.94
C ASN A 461 17.52 10.56 -10.70
N VAL A 462 17.54 9.44 -9.96
CA VAL A 462 18.35 9.30 -8.73
C VAL A 462 19.77 8.85 -9.08
N TYR A 463 20.79 9.51 -8.53
CA TYR A 463 22.16 8.97 -8.41
C TYR A 463 22.27 8.20 -7.10
N ASN A 464 22.71 6.95 -7.15
CA ASN A 464 22.71 6.03 -6.04
C ASN A 464 24.15 5.59 -5.71
N LEU A 465 24.81 6.32 -4.80
CA LEU A 465 26.25 6.26 -4.53
C LEU A 465 26.51 5.61 -3.16
N VAL A 466 26.39 4.28 -3.10
CA VAL A 466 26.28 3.54 -1.84
C VAL A 466 27.58 2.84 -1.46
N THR A 467 28.05 3.09 -0.24
CA THR A 467 29.22 2.41 0.34
C THR A 467 28.77 1.38 1.36
N LYS A 468 29.03 0.08 1.13
CA LYS A 468 28.73 -0.98 2.11
C LYS A 468 29.99 -1.73 2.51
N ARG A 469 30.17 -2.00 3.81
CA ARG A 469 31.31 -2.75 4.37
C ARG A 469 30.88 -3.66 5.49
N ALA A 470 31.33 -4.91 5.43
CA ALA A 470 31.31 -5.84 6.54
C ALA A 470 32.73 -6.16 7.00
N VAL A 471 32.89 -6.41 8.30
CA VAL A 471 34.07 -7.03 8.91
C VAL A 471 33.64 -8.35 9.52
N ALA A 472 34.21 -9.46 9.04
CA ALA A 472 33.95 -10.81 9.49
C ALA A 472 35.14 -11.33 10.32
N TYR A 473 34.84 -11.72 11.56
CA TYR A 473 35.77 -12.27 12.55
C TYR A 473 35.80 -13.81 12.49
N GLN A 474 36.49 -14.47 13.42
CA GLN A 474 36.81 -15.90 13.34
C GLN A 474 35.57 -16.77 13.08
N ASP A 475 35.59 -17.66 12.09
CA ASP A 475 34.48 -18.56 11.74
C ASP A 475 33.14 -17.84 11.41
N ALA A 476 33.13 -16.51 11.27
CA ALA A 476 31.93 -15.72 10.98
C ALA A 476 31.52 -15.81 9.51
N THR A 477 30.22 -15.68 9.21
CA THR A 477 29.70 -15.70 7.83
C THR A 477 28.94 -14.41 7.52
N MET A 478 29.37 -13.70 6.48
CA MET A 478 28.69 -12.52 5.95
C MET A 478 28.14 -12.79 4.55
N GLU A 479 26.85 -12.55 4.34
CA GLU A 479 26.16 -12.72 3.06
C GLU A 479 25.53 -11.39 2.61
N TRP A 480 26.03 -10.83 1.51
CA TRP A 480 25.37 -9.72 0.81
C TRP A 480 24.52 -10.30 -0.32
N VAL A 481 23.21 -10.03 -0.30
CA VAL A 481 22.29 -10.36 -1.41
C VAL A 481 21.70 -9.06 -1.92
N ASP A 482 21.96 -8.69 -3.17
CA ASP A 482 21.54 -7.38 -3.68
C ASP A 482 21.00 -7.37 -5.11
N CYS A 483 19.90 -6.66 -5.30
CA CYS A 483 19.22 -6.46 -6.57
C CYS A 483 19.15 -4.95 -6.86
N ASN A 484 19.71 -4.54 -8.01
CA ASN A 484 19.81 -3.15 -8.45
C ASN A 484 18.89 -2.94 -9.65
N ILE A 485 17.78 -2.25 -9.42
CA ILE A 485 16.81 -1.84 -10.44
C ILE A 485 16.60 -0.32 -10.30
N GLY A 486 16.24 0.35 -11.40
CA GLY A 486 16.07 1.79 -11.43
C GLY A 486 17.37 2.59 -11.24
N SER A 487 17.28 3.87 -10.89
CA SER A 487 18.40 4.85 -10.80
C SER A 487 18.98 5.25 -12.16
N LYS A 488 19.43 6.51 -12.25
CA LYS A 488 20.21 7.04 -13.37
C LYS A 488 21.61 6.43 -13.42
N LEU A 489 22.25 6.37 -12.25
CA LEU A 489 23.57 5.82 -12.03
C LEU A 489 23.64 5.22 -10.62
N THR A 490 23.77 3.89 -10.53
CA THR A 490 24.20 3.22 -9.31
C THR A 490 25.72 3.09 -9.30
N MET A 491 26.35 3.41 -8.18
CA MET A 491 27.71 2.98 -7.84
C MET A 491 27.65 2.25 -6.49
N LYS A 492 27.77 0.91 -6.51
CA LYS A 492 27.62 0.09 -5.29
C LYS A 492 28.55 -1.13 -5.33
N TYR A 493 29.44 -1.20 -4.34
CA TYR A 493 30.41 -2.29 -4.21
C TYR A 493 30.43 -2.79 -2.77
N PRO A 494 29.58 -3.76 -2.39
CA PRO A 494 29.60 -4.32 -1.04
C PRO A 494 30.95 -4.96 -0.75
N ALA A 495 31.51 -4.63 0.41
CA ALA A 495 32.82 -5.11 0.84
C ALA A 495 32.70 -6.12 1.99
N VAL A 496 33.53 -7.16 1.98
CA VAL A 496 33.77 -8.05 3.14
C VAL A 496 35.25 -8.11 3.45
N PHE A 497 35.62 -7.71 4.67
CA PHE A 497 36.96 -7.83 5.23
C PHE A 497 36.98 -9.03 6.17
N MET A 498 37.66 -10.11 5.79
CA MET A 498 37.81 -11.31 6.61
C MET A 498 39.13 -11.20 7.38
N VAL A 499 39.04 -10.81 8.65
CA VAL A 499 40.19 -10.36 9.46
C VAL A 499 40.69 -11.40 10.46
N GLU A 500 40.01 -12.54 10.58
CA GLU A 500 40.37 -13.65 11.46
C GLU A 500 40.11 -15.00 10.77
N PRO A 501 40.75 -16.10 11.23
CA PRO A 501 40.71 -17.38 10.53
C PRO A 501 39.31 -17.99 10.36
N GLY A 502 39.10 -18.71 9.26
CA GLY A 502 37.84 -19.44 8.99
C GLY A 502 36.64 -18.55 8.61
N ALA A 503 36.79 -17.23 8.61
CA ALA A 503 35.75 -16.29 8.21
C ALA A 503 35.34 -16.47 6.73
N LYS A 504 34.06 -16.19 6.44
CA LYS A 504 33.43 -16.40 5.14
C LYS A 504 32.72 -15.15 4.63
N GLY A 505 32.87 -14.87 3.34
CA GLY A 505 32.22 -13.74 2.66
C GLY A 505 31.56 -14.16 1.36
N GLU A 506 30.23 -14.04 1.31
CA GLU A 506 29.42 -14.34 0.12
C GLU A 506 28.76 -13.06 -0.39
N ILE A 507 28.84 -12.82 -1.70
CA ILE A 507 28.26 -11.65 -2.37
C ILE A 507 27.50 -12.14 -3.60
N LEU A 508 26.19 -11.92 -3.61
CA LEU A 508 25.29 -12.28 -4.69
C LEU A 508 24.57 -11.02 -5.19
N SER A 509 25.01 -10.50 -6.33
CA SER A 509 24.53 -9.23 -6.88
C SER A 509 23.86 -9.41 -8.23
N ILE A 510 22.73 -8.74 -8.45
CA ILE A 510 22.15 -8.53 -9.78
C ILE A 510 21.96 -7.05 -10.09
N ALA A 511 22.24 -6.68 -11.34
CA ALA A 511 21.98 -5.36 -11.89
C ALA A 511 21.14 -5.43 -13.17
N PHE A 512 20.07 -4.64 -13.24
CA PHE A 512 19.30 -4.40 -14.45
C PHE A 512 19.50 -2.94 -14.91
N ALA A 513 19.86 -2.74 -16.18
CA ALA A 513 19.99 -1.42 -16.78
C ALA A 513 19.10 -1.27 -18.02
N GLY A 514 18.07 -0.43 -17.90
CA GLY A 514 17.24 0.05 -19.00
C GLY A 514 17.80 1.31 -19.68
N LYS A 515 17.00 1.88 -20.59
CA LYS A 515 17.36 3.05 -21.41
C LYS A 515 17.85 4.24 -20.56
N GLY A 516 19.10 4.65 -20.80
CA GLY A 516 19.72 5.81 -20.13
C GLY A 516 20.20 5.55 -18.69
N GLN A 517 20.11 4.32 -18.19
CA GLN A 517 20.63 3.92 -16.88
C GLN A 517 22.06 3.36 -16.98
N HIS A 518 22.87 3.57 -15.94
CA HIS A 518 24.15 2.89 -15.73
C HIS A 518 24.20 2.23 -14.34
N GLN A 519 24.30 0.90 -14.28
CA GLN A 519 24.58 0.20 -13.03
C GLN A 519 26.08 -0.14 -12.94
N ASP A 520 26.89 0.65 -12.21
CA ASP A 520 28.26 0.28 -11.81
C ASP A 520 28.22 -0.45 -10.47
N ALA A 521 27.90 -1.74 -10.56
CA ALA A 521 27.79 -2.65 -9.43
C ALA A 521 29.06 -3.50 -9.31
N GLY A 522 29.22 -4.22 -8.22
CA GLY A 522 30.33 -5.15 -8.06
C GLY A 522 30.56 -5.53 -6.62
N ALA A 523 31.78 -5.96 -6.30
CA ALA A 523 32.09 -6.62 -5.04
C ALA A 523 33.53 -6.32 -4.61
N LYS A 524 33.77 -6.27 -3.30
CA LYS A 524 35.13 -6.20 -2.74
C LYS A 524 35.30 -7.26 -1.66
N VAL A 525 36.34 -8.07 -1.77
CA VAL A 525 36.65 -9.08 -0.76
C VAL A 525 38.13 -9.00 -0.42
N ILE A 526 38.42 -8.85 0.87
CA ILE A 526 39.78 -8.79 1.40
C ILE A 526 39.96 -9.96 2.35
N HIS A 527 40.84 -10.88 1.98
CA HIS A 527 41.32 -11.97 2.83
C HIS A 527 42.55 -11.46 3.60
N ALA A 528 42.35 -11.14 4.88
CA ALA A 528 43.37 -10.65 5.81
C ALA A 528 43.65 -11.67 6.94
N ALA A 529 43.23 -12.92 6.77
CA ALA A 529 43.54 -14.05 7.63
C ALA A 529 43.53 -15.39 6.85
N PRO A 530 44.28 -16.41 7.31
CA PRO A 530 44.33 -17.73 6.68
C PRO A 530 43.02 -18.52 6.82
N TYR A 531 42.86 -19.54 5.97
CA TYR A 531 41.68 -20.42 5.93
C TYR A 531 40.34 -19.73 5.64
N THR A 532 40.36 -18.49 5.14
CA THR A 532 39.16 -17.71 4.84
C THR A 532 38.61 -18.03 3.44
N THR A 533 37.29 -18.03 3.28
CA THR A 533 36.64 -18.48 2.04
C THR A 533 35.66 -17.44 1.49
N SER A 534 35.64 -17.23 0.17
CA SER A 534 34.67 -16.32 -0.43
C SER A 534 34.07 -16.78 -1.76
N LEU A 535 32.86 -16.28 -2.02
CA LEU A 535 32.13 -16.49 -3.27
C LEU A 535 31.51 -15.17 -3.71
N ILE A 536 31.90 -14.69 -4.89
CA ILE A 536 31.25 -13.55 -5.55
C ILE A 536 30.51 -14.10 -6.77
N THR A 537 29.19 -13.89 -6.83
CA THR A 537 28.38 -14.12 -8.03
C THR A 537 27.72 -12.79 -8.41
N SER A 538 28.09 -12.26 -9.56
CA SER A 538 27.47 -11.07 -10.14
C SER A 538 26.72 -11.46 -11.41
N LYS A 539 25.47 -11.02 -11.53
CA LYS A 539 24.66 -11.15 -12.74
C LYS A 539 24.27 -9.76 -13.26
N SER A 540 24.29 -9.56 -14.57
CA SER A 540 23.86 -8.29 -15.16
C SER A 540 22.94 -8.49 -16.36
N ILE A 541 21.96 -7.60 -16.50
CA ILE A 541 21.02 -7.55 -17.62
C ILE A 541 21.02 -6.12 -18.17
N SER A 542 21.25 -5.96 -19.47
CA SER A 542 21.21 -4.65 -20.15
C SER A 542 20.18 -4.65 -21.28
N LYS A 543 19.35 -3.60 -21.35
CA LYS A 543 18.29 -3.39 -22.35
C LYS A 543 18.14 -1.91 -22.73
N GLY A 544 17.70 -1.63 -23.95
CA GLY A 544 17.31 -0.31 -24.44
C GLY A 544 18.48 0.67 -24.55
N GLY A 545 19.70 0.18 -24.73
CA GLY A 545 20.93 0.98 -24.65
C GLY A 545 21.40 1.25 -23.21
N GLY A 546 20.81 0.58 -22.22
CA GLY A 546 21.27 0.58 -20.84
C GLY A 546 22.67 -0.05 -20.71
N ARG A 547 23.41 0.40 -19.69
CA ARG A 547 24.77 -0.04 -19.40
C ARG A 547 24.85 -0.71 -18.04
N THR A 548 25.38 -1.92 -18.00
CA THR A 548 25.81 -2.55 -16.76
C THR A 548 27.34 -2.55 -16.67
N THR A 549 27.86 -2.59 -15.45
CA THR A 549 29.28 -2.73 -15.18
C THR A 549 29.45 -3.57 -13.93
N TYR A 550 30.34 -4.57 -13.99
CA TYR A 550 30.87 -5.26 -12.84
C TYR A 550 32.25 -4.70 -12.49
N ARG A 551 32.46 -4.35 -11.23
CA ARG A 551 33.76 -3.91 -10.69
C ARG A 551 34.13 -4.74 -9.46
N GLY A 552 35.05 -5.67 -9.65
CA GLY A 552 35.53 -6.58 -8.60
C GLY A 552 36.87 -6.16 -8.03
N LEU A 553 37.03 -6.26 -6.72
CA LEU A 553 38.35 -6.37 -6.07
C LEU A 553 38.38 -7.63 -5.22
N LEU A 554 39.35 -8.51 -5.48
CA LEU A 554 39.72 -9.62 -4.62
C LEU A 554 41.15 -9.36 -4.18
N LYS A 555 41.38 -9.16 -2.87
CA LYS A 555 42.72 -9.07 -2.30
C LYS A 555 43.00 -10.22 -1.33
N VAL A 556 44.19 -10.81 -1.42
CA VAL A 556 44.75 -11.72 -0.42
C VAL A 556 46.06 -11.14 0.10
N GLU A 557 46.07 -10.78 1.38
CA GLU A 557 47.23 -10.23 2.06
C GLU A 557 48.30 -11.32 2.34
N LYS A 558 49.56 -10.93 2.38
CA LYS A 558 50.68 -11.82 2.67
C LYS A 558 50.51 -12.53 4.03
N GLY A 559 50.73 -13.85 4.08
CA GLY A 559 50.52 -14.70 5.24
C GLY A 559 49.14 -15.35 5.31
N CYS A 560 48.20 -15.00 4.43
CA CYS A 560 46.84 -15.54 4.41
C CYS A 560 46.75 -16.85 3.60
N HIS A 561 47.42 -17.89 4.09
CA HIS A 561 47.44 -19.20 3.43
C HIS A 561 46.10 -19.97 3.53
N ASP A 562 45.93 -20.95 2.63
CA ASP A 562 44.74 -21.80 2.47
C ASP A 562 43.44 -21.03 2.17
N VAL A 563 43.57 -19.82 1.62
CA VAL A 563 42.45 -19.02 1.13
C VAL A 563 41.83 -19.67 -0.10
N LYS A 564 40.49 -19.65 -0.15
CA LYS A 564 39.72 -20.08 -1.32
C LYS A 564 38.76 -18.97 -1.74
N SER A 565 38.78 -18.59 -3.02
CA SER A 565 37.85 -17.58 -3.55
C SER A 565 37.44 -17.91 -4.97
N ASN A 566 36.15 -17.72 -5.28
CA ASN A 566 35.62 -17.83 -6.64
C ASN A 566 34.82 -16.57 -6.99
N VAL A 567 35.07 -16.02 -8.19
CA VAL A 567 34.38 -14.84 -8.72
C VAL A 567 33.73 -15.19 -10.06
N ARG A 568 32.40 -15.24 -10.08
CA ARG A 568 31.60 -15.48 -11.29
C ARG A 568 30.88 -14.21 -11.71
N CYS A 569 31.02 -13.83 -12.98
CA CYS A 569 30.35 -12.68 -13.59
C CYS A 569 29.59 -13.14 -14.83
N ASP A 570 28.26 -13.24 -14.78
CA ASP A 570 27.45 -13.52 -15.97
C ASP A 570 26.75 -12.24 -16.44
N ALA A 571 26.78 -11.95 -17.74
CA ALA A 571 26.06 -10.83 -18.35
C ALA A 571 25.10 -11.30 -19.44
N LEU A 572 23.92 -10.69 -19.50
CA LEU A 572 22.89 -10.92 -20.50
C LEU A 572 22.53 -9.59 -21.19
N LEU A 573 22.82 -9.51 -22.49
CA LEU A 573 22.44 -8.38 -23.34
C LEU A 573 21.15 -8.74 -24.08
N LEU A 574 20.12 -7.90 -23.95
CA LEU A 574 18.80 -8.09 -24.57
C LEU A 574 18.67 -7.43 -25.95
N ASP A 575 19.66 -6.65 -26.38
CA ASP A 575 19.75 -6.01 -27.70
C ASP A 575 21.20 -5.66 -28.07
N ASP A 576 21.40 -5.15 -29.29
CA ASP A 576 22.72 -4.81 -29.84
C ASP A 576 23.27 -3.44 -29.44
N ILE A 577 22.44 -2.55 -28.86
CA ILE A 577 22.86 -1.19 -28.45
C ILE A 577 23.26 -1.12 -26.97
N SER A 578 22.82 -2.09 -26.17
CA SER A 578 23.16 -2.23 -24.76
C SER A 578 24.56 -2.78 -24.52
N ARG A 579 25.12 -2.45 -23.36
CA ARG A 579 26.53 -2.73 -23.01
C ARG A 579 26.65 -3.36 -21.62
N SER A 580 27.63 -4.23 -21.46
CA SER A 580 28.14 -4.69 -20.17
C SER A 580 29.66 -4.56 -20.17
N ASP A 581 30.24 -4.02 -19.10
CA ASP A 581 31.69 -3.92 -18.89
C ASP A 581 32.11 -4.70 -17.63
N THR A 582 33.23 -5.40 -17.67
CA THR A 582 33.73 -6.19 -16.51
C THR A 582 35.15 -5.73 -16.18
N TYR A 583 35.36 -5.26 -14.95
CA TYR A 583 36.65 -4.79 -14.42
C TYR A 583 37.04 -5.59 -13.17
N PRO A 584 37.59 -6.81 -13.32
CA PRO A 584 38.07 -7.62 -12.20
C PRO A 584 39.50 -7.20 -11.84
N TYR A 585 39.73 -6.90 -10.56
CA TYR A 585 41.06 -6.71 -9.98
C TYR A 585 41.32 -7.83 -8.97
N ILE A 586 42.42 -8.56 -9.15
CA ILE A 586 42.83 -9.67 -8.29
C ILE A 586 44.27 -9.40 -7.85
N GLU A 587 44.45 -9.18 -6.55
CA GLU A 587 45.73 -8.90 -5.90
C GLU A 587 46.03 -10.05 -4.92
N VAL A 588 47.09 -10.81 -5.17
CA VAL A 588 47.44 -11.99 -4.36
C VAL A 588 48.90 -11.88 -3.94
N GLU A 589 49.13 -11.66 -2.64
CA GLU A 589 50.46 -11.53 -2.04
C GLU A 589 50.90 -12.82 -1.30
N GLU A 590 50.22 -13.94 -1.55
CA GLU A 590 50.42 -15.24 -0.87
C GLU A 590 50.43 -16.40 -1.88
N GLU A 591 51.28 -17.40 -1.67
CA GLU A 591 51.49 -18.50 -2.62
C GLU A 591 50.48 -19.64 -2.42
N ARG A 592 50.14 -19.97 -1.16
CA ARG A 592 49.26 -21.11 -0.85
C ARG A 592 47.78 -20.72 -0.88
N VAL A 593 47.24 -20.43 -2.06
CA VAL A 593 45.84 -20.01 -2.26
C VAL A 593 45.16 -20.74 -3.42
N THR A 594 43.83 -20.70 -3.48
CA THR A 594 43.04 -21.20 -4.63
C THR A 594 42.04 -20.13 -5.06
N ILE A 595 42.31 -19.48 -6.19
CA ILE A 595 41.51 -18.37 -6.72
C ILE A 595 40.96 -18.73 -8.11
N GLY A 596 39.65 -18.60 -8.29
CA GLY A 596 38.98 -18.78 -9.58
C GLY A 596 38.26 -17.50 -10.03
N HIS A 597 38.34 -17.19 -11.32
CA HIS A 597 37.51 -16.16 -11.95
C HIS A 597 36.89 -16.67 -13.26
N GLU A 598 35.57 -16.55 -13.38
CA GLU A 598 34.78 -16.86 -14.58
C GLU A 598 34.00 -15.60 -14.99
N ALA A 599 34.05 -15.24 -16.26
CA ALA A 599 33.25 -14.16 -16.82
C ALA A 599 32.59 -14.63 -18.13
N THR A 600 31.27 -14.54 -18.21
CA THR A 600 30.48 -14.90 -19.40
C THR A 600 29.66 -13.69 -19.86
N VAL A 601 29.60 -13.48 -21.17
CA VAL A 601 28.70 -12.50 -21.78
C VAL A 601 27.86 -13.23 -22.81
N SER A 602 26.55 -13.19 -22.63
CA SER A 602 25.56 -13.80 -23.50
C SER A 602 24.69 -12.71 -24.13
N LYS A 603 24.37 -12.87 -25.41
CA LYS A 603 23.25 -12.19 -26.05
C LYS A 603 22.07 -13.14 -26.09
N VAL A 604 20.86 -12.63 -25.98
CA VAL A 604 19.66 -13.42 -26.32
C VAL A 604 19.73 -13.73 -27.81
N GLY A 605 19.90 -15.00 -28.16
CA GLY A 605 20.02 -15.41 -29.55
C GLY A 605 18.66 -15.44 -30.24
N GLU A 606 18.61 -14.99 -31.50
CA GLU A 606 17.40 -15.07 -32.33
C GLU A 606 16.83 -16.50 -32.38
N GLU A 607 17.68 -17.52 -32.39
CA GLU A 607 17.26 -18.94 -32.33
C GLU A 607 16.50 -19.31 -31.05
N GLN A 608 16.87 -18.74 -29.89
CA GLN A 608 16.19 -19.00 -28.61
C GLN A 608 14.82 -18.34 -28.56
N LEU A 609 14.74 -17.08 -29.02
CA LEU A 609 13.46 -16.36 -29.16
C LEU A 609 12.57 -17.05 -30.18
N PHE A 610 13.09 -17.35 -31.38
CA PHE A 610 12.39 -18.07 -32.43
C PHE A 610 11.87 -19.43 -31.94
N TYR A 611 12.68 -20.20 -31.21
CA TYR A 611 12.23 -21.47 -30.63
C TYR A 611 11.06 -21.28 -29.65
N LEU A 612 11.15 -20.34 -28.71
CA LEU A 612 10.07 -20.06 -27.75
C LEU A 612 8.81 -19.50 -28.42
N MET A 613 8.97 -18.61 -29.40
CA MET A 613 7.87 -18.05 -30.19
C MET A 613 7.19 -19.10 -31.08
N SER A 614 7.95 -20.06 -31.62
CA SER A 614 7.40 -21.21 -32.35
C SER A 614 6.51 -22.13 -31.48
N ARG A 615 6.61 -22.01 -30.15
CA ARG A 615 5.72 -22.68 -29.18
C ARG A 615 4.49 -21.85 -28.79
N GLY A 616 4.29 -20.69 -29.40
CA GLY A 616 3.12 -19.83 -29.21
C GLY A 616 3.28 -18.75 -28.13
N LEU A 617 4.49 -18.54 -27.61
CA LEU A 617 4.78 -17.39 -26.75
C LEU A 617 4.96 -16.11 -27.59
N SER A 618 4.54 -14.96 -27.05
CA SER A 618 4.96 -13.67 -27.61
C SER A 618 6.46 -13.43 -27.38
N GLU A 619 7.07 -12.54 -28.16
CA GLU A 619 8.47 -12.15 -28.00
C GLU A 619 8.78 -11.62 -26.58
N ALA A 620 7.84 -10.88 -26.00
CA ALA A 620 7.94 -10.37 -24.63
C ALA A 620 7.93 -11.51 -23.59
N GLU A 621 7.02 -12.49 -23.73
CA GLU A 621 6.97 -13.67 -22.85
C GLU A 621 8.20 -14.57 -23.02
N ALA A 622 8.66 -14.77 -24.25
CA ALA A 622 9.88 -15.53 -24.57
C ALA A 622 11.12 -14.88 -23.93
N THR A 623 11.28 -13.57 -24.11
CA THR A 623 12.40 -12.83 -23.49
C THR A 623 12.30 -12.89 -21.97
N ALA A 624 11.10 -12.71 -21.39
CA ALA A 624 10.89 -12.79 -19.95
C ALA A 624 11.22 -14.18 -19.38
N MET A 625 10.92 -15.25 -20.13
CA MET A 625 11.28 -16.61 -19.74
C MET A 625 12.80 -16.83 -19.71
N ILE A 626 13.53 -16.31 -20.71
CA ILE A 626 15.00 -16.37 -20.76
C ILE A 626 15.62 -15.58 -19.59
N VAL A 627 15.13 -14.36 -19.35
CA VAL A 627 15.59 -13.53 -18.23
C VAL A 627 15.30 -14.19 -16.88
N ASN A 628 14.10 -14.75 -16.69
CA ASN A 628 13.73 -15.46 -15.45
C ASN A 628 14.63 -16.68 -15.20
N GLY A 629 15.01 -17.43 -16.24
CA GLY A 629 15.99 -18.52 -16.13
C GLY A 629 17.40 -18.02 -15.76
N PHE A 630 17.82 -16.88 -16.29
CA PHE A 630 19.13 -16.29 -16.00
C PHE A 630 19.26 -15.81 -14.55
N ILE A 631 18.19 -15.27 -13.97
CA ILE A 631 18.15 -14.75 -12.59
C ILE A 631 17.80 -15.81 -11.54
N GLU A 632 17.34 -17.00 -11.96
CA GLU A 632 16.85 -18.08 -11.09
C GLU A 632 17.75 -18.40 -9.87
N PRO A 633 19.10 -18.41 -9.97
CA PRO A 633 19.97 -18.65 -8.81
C PRO A 633 19.80 -17.63 -7.68
N ILE A 634 19.44 -16.38 -8.01
CA ILE A 634 19.21 -15.31 -7.03
C ILE A 634 17.80 -15.40 -6.47
N VAL A 635 16.83 -15.70 -7.33
CA VAL A 635 15.44 -15.99 -6.96
C VAL A 635 15.36 -17.17 -5.97
N LYS A 636 16.27 -18.15 -6.05
CA LYS A 636 16.38 -19.27 -5.09
C LYS A 636 17.01 -18.91 -3.74
N GLU A 637 17.93 -17.94 -3.71
CA GLU A 637 18.54 -17.43 -2.47
C GLU A 637 17.69 -16.39 -1.74
N LEU A 638 16.73 -15.79 -2.45
CA LEU A 638 15.70 -14.97 -1.85
C LEU A 638 14.60 -15.86 -1.24
N PRO A 639 14.03 -15.48 -0.07
CA PRO A 639 12.75 -16.03 0.36
C PRO A 639 11.71 -15.91 -0.76
N MET A 640 10.83 -16.91 -0.88
CA MET A 640 9.87 -17.09 -1.98
C MET A 640 9.05 -15.83 -2.33
N GLU A 641 8.88 -14.94 -1.35
CA GLU A 641 8.12 -13.71 -1.44
C GLU A 641 8.88 -12.60 -2.20
N TYR A 642 10.16 -12.40 -1.86
CA TYR A 642 11.08 -11.50 -2.57
C TYR A 642 11.45 -12.03 -3.97
N ALA A 643 11.48 -13.35 -4.12
CA ALA A 643 11.60 -14.03 -5.41
C ALA A 643 10.46 -13.66 -6.37
N VAL A 644 9.21 -13.60 -5.87
CA VAL A 644 8.04 -13.17 -6.65
C VAL A 644 8.08 -11.65 -6.96
N GLU A 645 8.47 -10.83 -5.99
CA GLU A 645 8.63 -9.37 -6.19
C GLU A 645 9.70 -9.07 -7.26
N MET A 646 10.89 -9.67 -7.15
CA MET A 646 11.99 -9.49 -8.10
C MET A 646 11.59 -9.90 -9.53
N ASN A 647 10.92 -11.04 -9.69
CA ASN A 647 10.37 -11.47 -10.98
C ASN A 647 9.35 -10.44 -11.54
N ARG A 648 8.53 -9.80 -10.68
CA ARG A 648 7.55 -8.81 -11.12
C ARG A 648 8.17 -7.46 -11.47
N LEU A 649 9.18 -7.00 -10.72
CA LEU A 649 9.95 -5.79 -11.05
C LEU A 649 10.66 -5.95 -12.40
N ILE A 650 11.26 -7.11 -12.64
CA ILE A 650 11.94 -7.41 -13.91
C ILE A 650 10.92 -7.49 -15.06
N GLN A 651 9.72 -8.06 -14.85
CA GLN A 651 8.64 -7.98 -15.85
C GLN A 651 8.25 -6.52 -16.20
N LEU A 652 8.15 -5.62 -15.21
CA LEU A 652 7.81 -4.22 -15.45
C LEU A 652 8.87 -3.48 -16.28
N GLU A 653 10.15 -3.69 -15.98
CA GLU A 653 11.27 -3.19 -16.80
C GLU A 653 11.29 -3.80 -18.22
N MET A 654 10.61 -4.93 -18.42
CA MET A 654 10.46 -5.58 -19.71
C MET A 654 9.23 -5.09 -20.50
N GLU A 655 8.12 -4.78 -19.84
CA GLU A 655 6.87 -4.27 -20.42
C GLU A 655 7.01 -2.87 -21.05
N GLY A 656 7.94 -2.03 -20.57
CA GLY A 656 8.20 -0.66 -21.07
C GLY A 656 8.83 -0.56 -22.47
N SER A 657 8.46 -1.42 -23.41
CA SER A 657 9.08 -1.53 -24.75
C SER A 657 8.09 -1.88 -25.86
N VAL A 658 6.87 -1.34 -25.79
CA VAL A 658 5.87 -1.46 -26.85
C VAL A 658 5.39 -0.06 -27.26
N GLY A 659 5.99 0.49 -28.32
CA GLY A 659 5.66 1.80 -28.91
C GLY A 659 6.69 2.88 -28.63
#